data_AF-A0AA96RLG7-F1
#
_entry.id   AF-A0AA96RLG7-F1
#
_cell.length_a   1.000
_cell.length_b   1.000
_cell.length_c   1.000
_cell.angle_alpha   90.00
_cell.angle_beta   90.00
_cell.angle_gamma   90.00
#
_symmetry.space_group_name_H-M   'P 1'
#
loop_
_entity.id
_entity.type
_entity.pdbx_description
1 polymer ?
#
loop_
_entity_poly.entity_id
_entity_poly.type
_entity_poly.pdbx_seq_one_letter_code
_entity_poly.pdbx_strand_id
1 'polypeptide(L)'
;MVLKKMLVTKTMKAIAVTVFGLTLIAGPFQSNSSDRTNKVYAESVSNATIVTASNGKTFALSGVNMTRGSGMLVEYTPEYGYKTATNAFGAEVIAIATGIPNQYQVTGMNSAFGDQSKSGNSDIPENGFVLSAGPGGTPDVRRFLIDNFKVGDIFTVAAPIEQSASATLSAIDPTAETNPEGAVFDGFRGPNQLNVYTPVFGPSTRTNQYGNEITVKNGIVTSVGGANSEIPSDGFIVSGHGTNAAWLSNIAMVGAKVTIRDHTVTISKDATSYLYQAETAIATAQTSIDQGYAMYVNAPFDLAKQDVAQAQTLLESGRVAAATDSALAVMNAKQAVAAAQQAYYRTLPSRVAEARGVWYRPVEKNQKEVATTLDRMQAAGFNELYLETWFGGYTIYPSQTASANGIENQNPSFKGWDPLQAFSEEAQKRGIALHAWLDGFFVGIDKTGGPVLRAHPEWAAVERDDVQAGKPMPQHENGYFWLDLINPDVQRYLLNITKEMVVTYGLSGVDLDYMRLPMGSDWKMSFNFSTYARTAYQQQVGIDPYTIEKNLHPEEWKSYTDWISMIEDEFVKSVYSEMKDISNQVIVSATPEPGAEADKIGAWSHYVDVVIPQAYSYSTSSILQSVQQHKSQIEGGGLIYSGIYPMYVHMNAFDTVSQVLAARDIDNGTTIFAFGQASPLSVKALKQGPWRKTAISTGVHPLDAVSAMLHSMKDDFNEVYIPRNALRGNETSKSLLRKFDDIQYELTKAIDKEAAHQETSGGVAASQPNEKLQHFDHVSLKLNEASKEIQLYLEKGDLEQVVAHRLVEQLEQAQKILMYAMTKRIR
;
A
#
# COMPACT_ATOMS: atom_id res chain seq x y z
N MET A 1 38.67 45.86 37.99
CA MET A 1 37.68 46.96 37.88
C MET A 1 36.69 46.54 36.81
N VAL A 2 35.39 46.50 37.15
CA VAL A 2 34.27 45.81 36.47
C VAL A 2 34.11 44.31 36.82
N LEU A 3 33.46 44.12 37.98
CA LEU A 3 32.70 42.97 38.49
C LEU A 3 31.51 42.64 37.57
N LYS A 4 30.75 41.54 37.61
CA LYS A 4 30.70 40.22 38.28
C LYS A 4 29.57 39.49 37.52
N LYS A 5 29.75 38.26 37.07
CA LYS A 5 28.63 37.34 36.74
C LYS A 5 28.67 36.20 37.75
N MET A 6 27.57 36.01 38.45
CA MET A 6 27.33 34.91 39.38
C MET A 6 26.00 34.24 39.01
N LEU A 7 26.02 32.91 39.04
CA LEU A 7 24.97 31.90 38.87
C LEU A 7 23.52 32.33 39.10
N VAL A 8 22.59 31.84 38.27
CA VAL A 8 21.48 30.96 38.70
C VAL A 8 21.12 29.94 37.59
N THR A 9 21.09 28.70 38.03
CA THR A 9 20.66 27.39 37.52
C THR A 9 19.25 27.31 36.89
N LYS A 10 19.07 26.47 35.85
CA LYS A 10 18.33 25.17 35.84
C LYS A 10 17.56 24.88 34.52
N THR A 11 17.77 23.65 34.04
CA THR A 11 16.90 22.81 33.18
C THR A 11 16.64 23.24 31.73
N MET A 12 17.52 22.81 30.83
CA MET A 12 17.14 22.39 29.47
C MET A 12 17.07 20.86 29.47
N LYS A 13 15.86 20.32 29.35
CA LYS A 13 15.64 18.92 28.95
C LYS A 13 15.90 18.84 27.44
N ALA A 14 16.79 17.93 27.05
CA ALA A 14 16.92 17.48 25.68
C ALA A 14 15.58 16.88 25.22
N ILE A 15 15.04 17.39 24.11
CA ILE A 15 13.92 16.77 23.40
C ILE A 15 14.54 15.73 22.48
N ALA A 16 14.49 14.48 22.93
CA ALA A 16 14.84 13.32 22.13
C ALA A 16 13.74 13.08 21.09
N VAL A 17 14.18 12.82 19.85
CA VAL A 17 13.39 12.33 18.73
C VAL A 17 12.76 11.00 19.14
N THR A 18 11.44 10.98 19.34
CA THR A 18 10.70 9.74 19.58
C THR A 18 10.22 9.20 18.24
N VAL A 19 10.83 8.08 17.86
CA VAL A 19 10.42 7.14 16.82
C VAL A 19 9.01 6.64 17.12
N PHE A 20 8.09 6.70 16.15
CA PHE A 20 6.78 6.08 16.28
C PHE A 20 6.72 4.85 15.38
N GLY A 21 6.60 3.68 16.01
CA GLY A 21 6.10 2.46 15.39
C GLY A 21 4.66 2.68 14.93
N LEU A 22 4.39 2.37 13.66
CA LEU A 22 3.05 2.32 13.13
C LEU A 22 2.27 1.20 13.83
N THR A 23 1.12 1.57 14.39
CA THR A 23 0.18 0.65 15.01
C THR A 23 -0.48 -0.18 13.92
N LEU A 24 -0.11 -1.46 13.84
CA LEU A 24 -0.72 -2.47 12.98
C LEU A 24 -1.90 -3.10 13.71
N ILE A 25 -3.12 -2.83 13.26
CA ILE A 25 -4.29 -3.60 13.68
C ILE A 25 -5.19 -3.87 12.47
N ALA A 26 -5.04 -5.07 11.90
CA ALA A 26 -6.11 -5.74 11.19
C ALA A 26 -6.92 -6.56 12.23
N GLY A 27 -8.05 -6.00 12.65
CA GLY A 27 -9.05 -6.59 13.55
C GLY A 27 -10.19 -5.57 13.72
N PRO A 28 -11.46 -5.99 13.88
CA PRO A 28 -12.57 -5.05 13.94
C PRO A 28 -12.34 -4.09 15.11
N PHE A 29 -12.21 -2.80 14.80
CA PHE A 29 -11.98 -1.73 15.77
C PHE A 29 -12.94 -1.83 16.96
N GLN A 30 -12.48 -2.42 18.06
CA GLN A 30 -12.95 -2.17 19.41
C GLN A 30 -11.76 -1.60 20.19
N SER A 31 -11.46 -0.31 19.95
CA SER A 31 -10.59 0.45 20.84
C SER A 31 -11.31 0.66 22.18
N ASN A 32 -10.98 -0.15 23.19
CA ASN A 32 -11.25 0.20 24.58
C ASN A 32 -10.22 1.26 25.01
N SER A 33 -10.43 2.52 24.58
CA SER A 33 -9.82 3.68 25.23
C SER A 33 -10.91 4.47 25.93
N SER A 34 -10.85 4.46 27.26
CA SER A 34 -11.78 5.14 28.16
C SER A 34 -11.52 6.65 28.27
N ASP A 35 -10.96 7.29 27.24
CA ASP A 35 -10.80 8.74 27.15
C ASP A 35 -11.46 9.26 25.87
N ARG A 36 -12.80 9.36 25.92
CA ARG A 36 -13.59 10.11 24.95
C ARG A 36 -14.25 11.30 25.63
N THR A 37 -13.51 12.39 25.72
CA THR A 37 -14.06 13.75 25.89
C THR A 37 -13.62 14.67 24.75
N ASN A 38 -13.55 14.15 23.52
CA ASN A 38 -13.59 14.99 22.31
C ASN A 38 -15.03 15.04 21.79
N LYS A 39 -15.86 15.84 22.44
CA LYS A 39 -17.11 16.35 21.87
C LYS A 39 -16.78 17.45 20.87
N VAL A 40 -16.50 17.08 19.62
CA VAL A 40 -16.65 18.01 18.49
C VAL A 40 -17.21 17.22 17.31
N TYR A 41 -18.48 16.85 17.39
CA TYR A 41 -19.25 16.47 16.20
C TYR A 41 -20.66 17.04 16.36
N ALA A 42 -21.06 17.83 15.37
CA ALA A 42 -22.26 18.65 15.26
C ALA A 42 -22.21 20.02 15.95
N GLU A 43 -21.61 21.01 15.26
CA GLU A 43 -22.09 22.39 15.34
C GLU A 43 -22.48 22.88 13.93
N SER A 44 -23.75 23.29 13.81
CA SER A 44 -24.54 23.70 12.64
C SER A 44 -25.23 22.59 11.80
N VAL A 45 -26.57 22.52 11.94
CA VAL A 45 -27.49 21.67 11.15
C VAL A 45 -27.56 22.09 9.67
N SER A 46 -27.05 23.28 9.32
CA SER A 46 -27.14 23.83 7.95
C SER A 46 -26.23 23.15 6.93
N ASN A 47 -25.20 22.41 7.36
CA ASN A 47 -24.19 21.81 6.48
C ASN A 47 -24.21 20.27 6.47
N ALA A 48 -25.22 19.64 7.07
CA ALA A 48 -25.29 18.18 7.15
C ALA A 48 -25.98 17.57 5.92
N THR A 49 -25.48 16.42 5.46
CA THR A 49 -26.19 15.59 4.48
C THR A 49 -27.45 15.02 5.14
N ILE A 50 -28.61 15.21 4.51
CA ILE A 50 -29.91 14.80 5.05
C ILE A 50 -30.44 13.58 4.29
N VAL A 51 -30.76 12.53 5.04
CA VAL A 51 -31.52 11.38 4.58
C VAL A 51 -33.00 11.66 4.79
N THR A 52 -33.83 11.50 3.77
CA THR A 52 -35.29 11.64 3.84
C THR A 52 -35.95 10.34 3.39
N ALA A 53 -36.59 9.64 4.33
CA ALA A 53 -37.31 8.40 4.06
C ALA A 53 -38.59 8.64 3.24
N SER A 54 -39.15 7.56 2.68
CA SER A 54 -40.37 7.58 1.85
C SER A 54 -41.60 8.18 2.56
N ASN A 55 -41.62 8.11 3.89
CA ASN A 55 -42.65 8.68 4.77
C ASN A 55 -42.39 10.14 5.19
N GLY A 56 -41.36 10.78 4.64
CA GLY A 56 -40.98 12.17 4.91
C GLY A 56 -40.17 12.39 6.20
N LYS A 57 -39.86 11.34 6.98
CA LYS A 57 -38.97 11.46 8.14
C LYS A 57 -37.53 11.67 7.71
N THR A 58 -36.84 12.58 8.41
CA THR A 58 -35.47 12.97 8.07
C THR A 58 -34.48 12.62 9.18
N PHE A 59 -33.23 12.42 8.79
CA PHE A 59 -32.10 12.28 9.71
C PHE A 59 -30.81 12.81 9.07
N ALA A 60 -29.97 13.46 9.86
CA ALA A 60 -28.69 13.99 9.40
C ALA A 60 -27.59 12.92 9.49
N LEU A 61 -26.82 12.74 8.42
CA LEU A 61 -25.65 11.86 8.45
C LEU A 61 -24.59 12.41 9.41
N SER A 62 -23.96 11.51 10.15
CA SER A 62 -22.79 11.78 10.97
C SER A 62 -21.51 11.86 10.13
N GLY A 63 -21.48 11.18 8.98
CA GLY A 63 -20.37 11.21 8.03
C GLY A 63 -20.47 10.10 6.97
N VAL A 64 -19.44 10.01 6.14
CA VAL A 64 -19.32 9.04 5.03
C VAL A 64 -17.99 8.29 5.19
N ASN A 65 -17.99 6.97 4.97
CA ASN A 65 -16.80 6.10 4.96
C ASN A 65 -15.91 6.21 6.21
N MET A 66 -16.52 6.44 7.36
CA MET A 66 -15.82 6.58 8.64
C MET A 66 -16.22 5.48 9.62
N THR A 67 -15.48 5.34 10.72
CA THR A 67 -15.84 4.41 11.79
C THR A 67 -17.19 4.77 12.40
N ARG A 68 -18.15 3.84 12.36
CA ARG A 68 -19.47 3.99 12.98
C ARG A 68 -19.40 3.89 14.50
N GLY A 69 -19.61 5.00 15.18
CA GLY A 69 -19.73 5.08 16.64
C GLY A 69 -21.15 4.88 17.16
N SER A 70 -21.29 4.98 18.49
CA SER A 70 -22.60 4.98 19.18
C SER A 70 -23.42 6.22 18.79
N GLY A 71 -24.70 6.04 18.50
CA GLY A 71 -25.63 7.11 18.12
C GLY A 71 -25.31 7.83 16.79
N MET A 72 -24.52 7.20 15.91
CA MET A 72 -24.17 7.76 14.60
C MET A 72 -24.97 7.11 13.48
N LEU A 73 -25.23 7.87 12.41
CA LEU A 73 -25.70 7.35 11.11
C LEU A 73 -24.61 7.63 10.07
N VAL A 74 -23.99 6.58 9.54
CA VAL A 74 -22.87 6.69 8.59
C VAL A 74 -23.27 6.09 7.24
N GLU A 75 -22.88 6.74 6.15
CA GLU A 75 -22.98 6.19 4.80
C GLU A 75 -21.67 5.49 4.41
N TYR A 76 -21.76 4.25 3.92
CA TYR A 76 -20.63 3.49 3.39
C TYR A 76 -20.79 3.30 1.88
N THR A 77 -19.89 3.89 1.11
CA THR A 77 -19.89 3.86 -0.36
C THR A 77 -18.92 2.81 -0.89
N PRO A 78 -18.99 2.46 -2.18
CA PRO A 78 -18.09 1.49 -2.81
C PRO A 78 -16.63 1.91 -2.81
N GLU A 79 -16.32 3.17 -2.46
CA GLU A 79 -14.95 3.62 -2.25
C GLU A 79 -14.36 3.07 -0.94
N TYR A 80 -15.21 2.82 0.07
CA TYR A 80 -14.77 2.28 1.36
C TYR A 80 -14.26 0.84 1.25
N GLY A 81 -14.97 0.01 0.48
CA GLY A 81 -14.69 -1.41 0.41
C GLY A 81 -15.86 -2.20 -0.16
N TYR A 82 -15.72 -3.53 -0.16
CA TYR A 82 -16.80 -4.44 -0.52
C TYR A 82 -17.87 -4.59 0.58
N LYS A 83 -17.53 -4.26 1.83
CA LYS A 83 -18.40 -4.40 2.99
C LYS A 83 -18.24 -3.22 3.95
N THR A 84 -19.23 -3.00 4.81
CA THR A 84 -19.20 -1.89 5.79
C THR A 84 -18.22 -2.10 6.95
N ALA A 85 -17.73 -3.33 7.16
CA ALA A 85 -16.84 -3.70 8.27
C ALA A 85 -17.40 -3.37 9.67
N THR A 86 -18.71 -3.16 9.80
CA THR A 86 -19.33 -2.79 11.08
C THR A 86 -19.73 -4.01 11.91
N ASN A 87 -19.78 -3.85 13.24
CA ASN A 87 -20.21 -4.92 14.15
C ASN A 87 -21.73 -5.21 14.07
N ALA A 88 -22.12 -6.34 14.66
CA ALA A 88 -23.50 -6.83 14.62
C ALA A 88 -24.52 -6.07 15.48
N PHE A 89 -24.14 -4.99 16.15
CA PHE A 89 -25.05 -4.27 17.06
C PHE A 89 -25.85 -3.13 16.37
N GLY A 90 -25.62 -2.90 15.07
CA GLY A 90 -26.22 -1.82 14.29
C GLY A 90 -27.55 -2.14 13.61
N ALA A 91 -27.99 -1.21 12.77
CA ALA A 91 -28.99 -1.42 11.73
C ALA A 91 -28.46 -0.86 10.41
N GLU A 92 -28.70 -1.53 9.29
CA GLU A 92 -28.16 -1.17 7.98
C GLU A 92 -29.27 -1.20 6.91
N VAL A 93 -29.27 -0.21 6.03
CA VAL A 93 -30.11 -0.11 4.83
C VAL A 93 -29.20 -0.12 3.61
N ILE A 94 -29.38 -1.11 2.75
CA ILE A 94 -28.65 -1.27 1.49
C ILE A 94 -29.47 -0.59 0.40
N ALA A 95 -28.85 0.31 -0.34
CA ALA A 95 -29.53 1.13 -1.33
C ALA A 95 -28.75 1.22 -2.64
N ILE A 96 -29.47 1.33 -3.76
CA ILE A 96 -28.90 1.54 -5.11
C ILE A 96 -29.45 2.82 -5.73
N ALA A 97 -28.64 3.46 -6.58
CA ALA A 97 -29.05 4.67 -7.30
C ALA A 97 -30.17 4.39 -8.31
N THR A 98 -31.15 5.31 -8.39
CA THR A 98 -32.27 5.22 -9.35
C THR A 98 -31.99 5.88 -10.70
N GLY A 99 -30.91 6.66 -10.79
CA GLY A 99 -30.61 7.56 -11.92
C GLY A 99 -31.20 8.97 -11.78
N ILE A 100 -32.02 9.23 -10.76
CA ILE A 100 -32.54 10.56 -10.43
C ILE A 100 -31.65 11.20 -9.33
N PRO A 101 -31.30 12.50 -9.41
CA PRO A 101 -30.48 13.17 -8.40
C PRO A 101 -30.96 12.95 -6.97
N ASN A 102 -30.02 12.57 -6.10
CA ASN A 102 -30.23 12.29 -4.68
C ASN A 102 -31.23 11.17 -4.37
N GLN A 103 -31.73 10.40 -5.35
CA GLN A 103 -32.78 9.40 -5.14
C GLN A 103 -32.25 7.96 -5.24
N TYR A 104 -32.60 7.16 -4.24
CA TYR A 104 -32.12 5.79 -4.08
C TYR A 104 -33.27 4.83 -3.77
N GLN A 105 -33.11 3.56 -4.16
CA GLN A 105 -34.03 2.48 -3.85
C GLN A 105 -33.42 1.53 -2.81
N VAL A 106 -34.19 1.19 -1.78
CA VAL A 106 -33.79 0.17 -0.80
C VAL A 106 -33.87 -1.21 -1.42
N THR A 107 -32.75 -1.94 -1.43
CA THR A 107 -32.66 -3.33 -1.92
C THR A 107 -32.52 -4.35 -0.81
N GLY A 108 -32.09 -3.93 0.37
CA GLY A 108 -31.92 -4.82 1.51
C GLY A 108 -31.85 -4.06 2.83
N MET A 109 -32.11 -4.77 3.93
CA MET A 109 -32.02 -4.23 5.28
C MET A 109 -31.55 -5.31 6.25
N ASN A 110 -30.71 -4.91 7.21
CA ASN A 110 -30.12 -5.77 8.23
C ASN A 110 -30.19 -5.09 9.60
N SER A 111 -30.43 -5.81 10.69
CA SER A 111 -30.55 -5.17 12.01
C SER A 111 -30.36 -6.11 13.19
N ALA A 112 -29.74 -5.59 14.26
CA ALA A 112 -29.58 -6.27 15.53
C ALA A 112 -30.90 -6.56 16.27
N PHE A 113 -32.00 -5.89 15.89
CA PHE A 113 -33.34 -6.16 16.43
C PHE A 113 -34.04 -7.33 15.71
N GLY A 114 -33.45 -7.85 14.63
CA GLY A 114 -33.89 -9.04 13.91
C GLY A 114 -32.90 -10.19 14.09
N ASP A 115 -32.53 -10.83 12.98
CA ASP A 115 -31.51 -11.88 12.97
C ASP A 115 -30.11 -11.29 13.18
N GLN A 116 -29.58 -11.42 14.39
CA GLN A 116 -28.25 -10.90 14.75
C GLN A 116 -27.13 -11.52 13.91
N SER A 117 -27.31 -12.71 13.32
CA SER A 117 -26.31 -13.32 12.44
C SER A 117 -26.16 -12.59 11.10
N LYS A 118 -27.11 -11.70 10.77
CA LYS A 118 -27.14 -10.90 9.54
C LYS A 118 -26.99 -9.41 9.80
N SER A 119 -26.76 -9.01 11.05
CA SER A 119 -26.63 -7.60 11.42
C SER A 119 -25.18 -7.13 11.25
N GLY A 120 -25.01 -5.92 10.70
CA GLY A 120 -23.69 -5.32 10.44
C GLY A 120 -22.94 -5.96 9.26
N ASN A 121 -21.87 -5.29 8.83
CA ASN A 121 -20.96 -5.77 7.77
C ASN A 121 -21.65 -6.13 6.44
N SER A 122 -22.70 -5.40 6.06
CA SER A 122 -23.42 -5.63 4.80
C SER A 122 -22.53 -5.41 3.58
N ASP A 123 -22.83 -6.12 2.49
CA ASP A 123 -22.22 -5.88 1.18
C ASP A 123 -22.61 -4.49 0.65
N ILE A 124 -21.62 -3.77 0.15
CA ILE A 124 -21.81 -2.45 -0.43
C ILE A 124 -21.99 -2.61 -1.95
N PRO A 125 -23.13 -2.18 -2.53
CA PRO A 125 -23.39 -2.32 -3.96
C PRO A 125 -22.57 -1.29 -4.77
N GLU A 126 -21.94 -1.71 -5.88
CA GLU A 126 -21.09 -0.83 -6.72
C GLU A 126 -21.78 0.46 -7.21
N ASN A 127 -23.10 0.43 -7.40
CA ASN A 127 -23.91 1.56 -7.87
C ASN A 127 -24.79 2.17 -6.75
N GLY A 128 -24.38 2.04 -5.50
CA GLY A 128 -25.16 2.46 -4.34
C GLY A 128 -24.33 2.68 -3.09
N PHE A 129 -24.91 2.42 -1.91
CA PHE A 129 -24.24 2.53 -0.62
C PHE A 129 -25.02 1.75 0.45
N VAL A 130 -24.46 1.73 1.67
CA VAL A 130 -25.15 1.26 2.88
C VAL A 130 -25.25 2.40 3.90
N LEU A 131 -26.46 2.70 4.37
CA LEU A 131 -26.65 3.52 5.57
C LEU A 131 -26.53 2.61 6.80
N SER A 132 -25.69 2.98 7.75
CA SER A 132 -25.39 2.15 8.92
C SER A 132 -25.53 2.95 10.22
N ALA A 133 -26.42 2.50 11.10
CA ALA A 133 -26.77 3.17 12.36
C ALA A 133 -26.14 2.47 13.58
N GLY A 134 -25.39 3.25 14.37
CA GLY A 134 -24.84 2.97 15.70
C GLY A 134 -25.91 2.65 16.75
N PRO A 135 -25.72 1.65 17.64
CA PRO A 135 -26.55 1.60 18.86
C PRO A 135 -26.38 2.88 19.67
N GLY A 136 -27.43 3.36 20.33
CA GLY A 136 -27.40 4.59 21.14
C GLY A 136 -27.98 5.83 20.46
N GLY A 137 -27.87 6.98 21.13
CA GLY A 137 -28.63 8.20 20.81
C GLY A 137 -29.99 8.26 21.54
N THR A 138 -30.62 9.43 21.53
CA THR A 138 -31.95 9.65 22.15
C THR A 138 -32.88 10.37 21.16
N PRO A 139 -33.86 9.67 20.54
CA PRO A 139 -34.06 8.22 20.58
C PRO A 139 -32.94 7.46 19.86
N ASP A 140 -32.88 6.14 20.06
CA ASP A 140 -31.86 5.28 19.44
C ASP A 140 -31.85 5.43 17.92
N VAL A 141 -30.69 5.76 17.33
CA VAL A 141 -30.58 6.09 15.90
C VAL A 141 -30.94 4.90 15.00
N ARG A 142 -30.78 3.66 15.49
CA ARG A 142 -31.20 2.46 14.73
C ARG A 142 -32.69 2.47 14.43
N ARG A 143 -33.51 3.07 15.31
CA ARG A 143 -34.96 3.20 15.10
C ARG A 143 -35.29 4.06 13.90
N PHE A 144 -34.47 5.05 13.56
CA PHE A 144 -34.67 5.80 12.34
C PHE A 144 -34.67 4.88 11.10
N LEU A 145 -33.68 3.99 10.97
CA LEU A 145 -33.62 3.08 9.83
C LEU A 145 -34.73 2.02 9.88
N ILE A 146 -34.99 1.44 11.05
CA ILE A 146 -35.93 0.32 11.20
C ILE A 146 -37.38 0.77 11.01
N ASP A 147 -37.75 1.92 11.57
CA ASP A 147 -39.16 2.32 11.63
C ASP A 147 -39.59 3.06 10.36
N ASN A 148 -38.65 3.49 9.49
CA ASN A 148 -38.93 4.37 8.36
C ASN A 148 -38.54 3.82 6.98
N PHE A 149 -37.89 2.66 6.90
CA PHE A 149 -37.48 2.05 5.63
C PHE A 149 -38.05 0.64 5.49
N LYS A 150 -38.32 0.25 4.24
CA LYS A 150 -38.60 -1.13 3.82
C LYS A 150 -37.98 -1.40 2.45
N VAL A 151 -37.72 -2.67 2.14
CA VAL A 151 -37.24 -3.06 0.81
C VAL A 151 -38.25 -2.60 -0.26
N GLY A 152 -37.72 -1.99 -1.32
CA GLY A 152 -38.49 -1.39 -2.41
C GLY A 152 -38.77 0.11 -2.22
N ASP A 153 -38.54 0.68 -1.04
CA ASP A 153 -38.75 2.12 -0.82
C ASP A 153 -37.83 2.98 -1.67
N ILE A 154 -38.38 4.11 -2.11
CA ILE A 154 -37.65 5.20 -2.73
C ILE A 154 -37.47 6.32 -1.70
N PHE A 155 -36.23 6.75 -1.51
CA PHE A 155 -35.87 7.76 -0.52
C PHE A 155 -34.79 8.69 -1.09
N THR A 156 -34.48 9.78 -0.38
CA THR A 156 -33.43 10.70 -0.82
C THR A 156 -32.30 10.86 0.18
N VAL A 157 -31.09 11.10 -0.34
CA VAL A 157 -29.91 11.52 0.42
C VAL A 157 -29.36 12.77 -0.25
N ALA A 158 -29.54 13.93 0.40
CA ALA A 158 -29.19 15.23 -0.16
C ALA A 158 -28.05 15.86 0.66
N ALA A 159 -26.88 16.00 0.03
CA ALA A 159 -25.77 16.77 0.57
C ALA A 159 -25.91 18.25 0.18
N PRO A 160 -25.55 19.20 1.05
CA PRO A 160 -25.52 20.61 0.68
C PRO A 160 -24.49 20.81 -0.45
N ILE A 161 -24.96 21.37 -1.57
CA ILE A 161 -24.10 21.61 -2.74
C ILE A 161 -23.25 22.85 -2.51
N GLU A 162 -23.88 23.91 -2.02
CA GLU A 162 -23.20 25.13 -1.61
C GLU A 162 -22.68 24.96 -0.19
N GLN A 163 -21.37 25.01 -0.06
CA GLN A 163 -20.69 24.95 1.23
C GLN A 163 -19.63 26.04 1.27
N SER A 164 -19.46 26.64 2.44
CA SER A 164 -18.40 27.58 2.72
C SER A 164 -17.91 27.35 4.13
N ALA A 165 -16.59 27.31 4.31
CA ALA A 165 -15.98 27.24 5.62
C ALA A 165 -14.78 28.19 5.69
N SER A 166 -14.51 28.69 6.89
CA SER A 166 -13.40 29.60 7.14
C SER A 166 -12.54 29.08 8.29
N ALA A 167 -11.25 29.35 8.22
CA ALA A 167 -10.30 29.08 9.29
C ALA A 167 -9.29 30.22 9.40
N THR A 168 -8.81 30.47 10.62
CA THR A 168 -7.79 31.47 10.89
C THR A 168 -6.41 30.90 10.58
N LEU A 169 -5.62 31.66 9.84
CA LEU A 169 -4.23 31.34 9.53
C LEU A 169 -3.36 31.56 10.75
N SER A 170 -2.45 30.63 11.00
CA SER A 170 -1.35 30.79 11.95
C SER A 170 -0.31 31.78 11.40
N ALA A 171 0.02 31.69 10.11
CA ALA A 171 0.95 32.60 9.44
C ALA A 171 0.79 32.60 7.90
N ILE A 172 1.30 33.66 7.27
CA ILE A 172 1.57 33.75 5.83
C ILE A 172 3.08 33.88 5.67
N ASP A 173 3.68 33.04 4.82
CA ASP A 173 5.13 32.93 4.62
C ASP A 173 5.89 32.84 5.95
N PRO A 174 5.66 31.76 6.73
CA PRO A 174 6.12 31.67 8.11
C PRO A 174 7.65 31.70 8.23
N THR A 175 8.16 32.40 9.24
CA THR A 175 9.55 32.38 9.69
C THR A 175 9.61 32.01 11.17
N ALA A 176 10.83 31.85 11.72
CA ALA A 176 10.99 31.63 13.16
C ALA A 176 10.41 32.79 14.00
N GLU A 177 10.38 34.01 13.45
CA GLU A 177 9.84 35.21 14.09
C GLU A 177 8.33 35.33 13.92
N THR A 178 7.80 35.06 12.73
CA THR A 178 6.36 35.23 12.44
C THR A 178 5.52 34.02 12.86
N ASN A 179 6.13 32.85 13.04
CA ASN A 179 5.48 31.65 13.57
C ASN A 179 6.40 30.87 14.53
N PRO A 180 6.66 31.40 15.74
CA PRO A 180 7.63 30.82 16.68
C PRO A 180 7.26 29.41 17.15
N GLU A 181 5.97 29.09 17.27
CA GLU A 181 5.50 27.75 17.62
C GLU A 181 5.76 26.72 16.50
N GLY A 182 5.80 27.18 15.25
CA GLY A 182 6.16 26.38 14.09
C GLY A 182 7.67 26.24 13.87
N ALA A 183 8.49 27.07 14.51
CA ALA A 183 9.90 27.27 14.16
C ALA A 183 10.80 26.03 14.25
N VAL A 184 10.42 25.06 15.07
CA VAL A 184 11.16 23.79 15.24
C VAL A 184 10.71 22.69 14.27
N PHE A 185 9.73 22.98 13.43
CA PHE A 185 9.11 22.03 12.50
C PHE A 185 9.40 22.38 11.04
N ASP A 186 9.39 21.35 10.20
CA ASP A 186 9.53 21.46 8.75
C ASP A 186 8.52 22.44 8.16
N GLY A 187 9.00 23.33 7.28
CA GLY A 187 8.19 24.37 6.66
C GLY A 187 7.64 25.39 7.66
N PHE A 188 8.12 25.41 8.90
CA PHE A 188 7.58 26.25 9.99
C PHE A 188 6.09 25.97 10.27
N ARG A 189 5.63 24.71 10.14
CA ARG A 189 4.24 24.30 10.41
C ARG A 189 4.18 23.35 11.61
N GLY A 190 3.78 23.87 12.76
CA GLY A 190 3.56 23.09 13.97
C GLY A 190 2.25 22.30 13.99
N PRO A 191 2.04 21.46 15.02
CA PRO A 191 0.81 20.71 15.21
C PRO A 191 -0.44 21.60 15.20
N ASN A 192 -1.48 21.18 14.47
CA ASN A 192 -2.75 21.89 14.34
C ASN A 192 -2.67 23.29 13.71
N GLN A 193 -1.54 23.70 13.12
CA GLN A 193 -1.42 25.01 12.48
C GLN A 193 -1.96 25.00 11.03
N LEU A 194 -2.27 26.20 10.53
CA LEU A 194 -2.71 26.45 9.15
C LEU A 194 -1.91 27.62 8.57
N ASN A 195 -1.04 27.34 7.61
CA ASN A 195 -0.15 28.33 7.01
C ASN A 195 -0.49 28.55 5.53
N VAL A 196 -0.11 29.72 5.02
CA VAL A 196 -0.07 30.00 3.59
C VAL A 196 1.37 30.21 3.13
N TYR A 197 1.72 29.62 2.00
CA TYR A 197 3.03 29.76 1.36
C TYR A 197 2.86 30.36 -0.03
N THR A 198 3.49 31.51 -0.26
CA THR A 198 3.54 32.21 -1.54
C THR A 198 4.94 32.06 -2.17
N PRO A 199 5.15 32.47 -3.44
CA PRO A 199 6.46 32.41 -4.07
C PRO A 199 7.57 33.14 -3.30
N VAL A 200 7.21 34.05 -2.37
CA VAL A 200 8.16 34.73 -1.48
C VAL A 200 8.85 33.75 -0.52
N PHE A 201 8.18 32.68 -0.07
CA PHE A 201 8.74 31.70 0.84
C PHE A 201 9.79 30.77 0.19
N GLY A 202 9.71 30.61 -1.13
CA GLY A 202 10.61 29.79 -1.93
C GLY A 202 9.89 28.85 -2.90
N PRO A 203 10.58 27.83 -3.43
CA PRO A 203 10.03 26.95 -4.47
C PRO A 203 9.08 25.88 -3.94
N SER A 204 9.11 25.55 -2.64
CA SER A 204 8.20 24.59 -2.01
C SER A 204 7.91 24.94 -0.55
N THR A 205 6.86 24.34 0.02
CA THR A 205 6.46 24.58 1.42
C THR A 205 7.43 24.00 2.44
N ARG A 206 8.28 23.04 2.03
CA ARG A 206 9.26 22.34 2.89
C ARG A 206 8.63 21.66 4.10
N THR A 207 7.33 21.38 4.10
CA THR A 207 6.63 20.75 5.22
C THR A 207 6.81 19.23 5.20
N ASN A 208 6.82 18.60 6.37
CA ASN A 208 6.78 17.13 6.44
C ASN A 208 5.45 16.54 5.92
N GLN A 209 5.45 15.21 5.75
CA GLN A 209 4.32 14.42 5.29
C GLN A 209 3.08 14.43 6.20
N TYR A 210 3.16 15.01 7.41
CA TYR A 210 2.07 15.05 8.36
C TYR A 210 1.23 16.31 8.14
N GLY A 211 0.19 16.20 7.30
CA GLY A 211 -0.70 17.32 7.00
C GLY A 211 -1.50 17.11 5.72
N ASN A 212 -2.17 18.17 5.28
CA ASN A 212 -2.79 18.23 3.97
C ASN A 212 -2.55 19.63 3.37
N GLU A 213 -2.26 19.68 2.07
CA GLU A 213 -1.99 20.91 1.34
C GLU A 213 -2.96 21.07 0.17
N ILE A 214 -3.26 22.31 -0.19
CA ILE A 214 -4.01 22.65 -1.40
C ILE A 214 -3.25 23.70 -2.20
N THR A 215 -3.20 23.49 -3.52
CA THR A 215 -2.59 24.45 -4.45
C THR A 215 -3.67 25.36 -5.01
N VAL A 216 -3.50 26.67 -4.85
CA VAL A 216 -4.47 27.67 -5.29
C VAL A 216 -3.88 28.53 -6.40
N LYS A 217 -4.56 28.59 -7.55
CA LYS A 217 -4.23 29.47 -8.68
C LYS A 217 -5.45 30.28 -9.06
N ASN A 218 -5.28 31.60 -9.24
CA ASN A 218 -6.38 32.51 -9.56
C ASN A 218 -7.60 32.39 -8.61
N GLY A 219 -7.34 32.13 -7.32
CA GLY A 219 -8.38 31.94 -6.31
C GLY A 219 -9.16 30.61 -6.42
N ILE A 220 -8.68 29.65 -7.21
CA ILE A 220 -9.30 28.33 -7.39
C ILE A 220 -8.31 27.24 -6.95
N VAL A 221 -8.80 26.25 -6.23
CA VAL A 221 -8.05 25.04 -5.89
C VAL A 221 -7.79 24.23 -7.14
N THR A 222 -6.52 23.96 -7.45
CA THR A 222 -6.06 23.19 -8.62
C THR A 222 -5.47 21.84 -8.25
N SER A 223 -5.08 21.65 -6.98
CA SER A 223 -4.61 20.38 -6.43
C SER A 223 -4.96 20.30 -4.94
N VAL A 224 -5.21 19.09 -4.45
CA VAL A 224 -5.50 18.77 -3.04
C VAL A 224 -4.67 17.54 -2.67
N GLY A 225 -4.12 17.52 -1.47
CA GLY A 225 -3.30 16.41 -0.99
C GLY A 225 -1.83 16.75 -0.88
N GLY A 226 -1.08 15.82 -0.31
CA GLY A 226 0.37 15.87 -0.27
C GLY A 226 0.95 16.74 0.84
N ALA A 227 2.27 16.92 0.73
CA ALA A 227 3.11 17.70 1.61
C ALA A 227 4.36 18.14 0.85
N ASN A 228 5.01 19.21 1.31
CA ASN A 228 6.15 19.80 0.62
C ASN A 228 5.81 20.17 -0.83
N SER A 229 4.60 20.70 -1.05
CA SER A 229 4.11 21.03 -2.38
C SER A 229 4.97 22.11 -3.03
N GLU A 230 5.19 21.98 -4.35
CA GLU A 230 5.77 23.04 -5.16
C GLU A 230 4.85 24.27 -5.12
N ILE A 231 5.42 25.42 -4.80
CA ILE A 231 4.67 26.68 -4.72
C ILE A 231 4.60 27.26 -6.14
N PRO A 232 3.40 27.38 -6.74
CA PRO A 232 3.28 27.87 -8.10
C PRO A 232 3.63 29.35 -8.19
N SER A 233 4.33 29.76 -9.26
CA SER A 233 4.73 31.16 -9.49
C SER A 233 3.54 32.13 -9.59
N ASP A 234 2.37 31.64 -9.95
CA ASP A 234 1.12 32.38 -10.15
C ASP A 234 0.04 32.05 -9.10
N GLY A 235 0.44 31.54 -7.93
CA GLY A 235 -0.49 31.10 -6.90
C GLY A 235 0.12 31.01 -5.51
N PHE A 236 -0.49 30.19 -4.65
CA PHE A 236 -0.04 29.93 -3.29
C PHE A 236 -0.49 28.54 -2.82
N ILE A 237 0.11 28.05 -1.74
CA ILE A 237 -0.30 26.82 -1.05
C ILE A 237 -0.99 27.19 0.26
N VAL A 238 -2.12 26.56 0.58
CA VAL A 238 -2.68 26.54 1.94
C VAL A 238 -2.39 25.17 2.55
N SER A 239 -1.83 25.16 3.75
CA SER A 239 -1.18 23.98 4.32
C SER A 239 -1.58 23.81 5.77
N GLY A 240 -2.26 22.71 6.09
CA GLY A 240 -2.79 22.41 7.41
C GLY A 240 -2.13 21.19 8.04
N HIS A 241 -1.96 21.21 9.35
CA HIS A 241 -1.60 20.05 10.17
C HIS A 241 -2.76 19.67 11.10
N GLY A 242 -2.87 18.40 11.49
CA GLY A 242 -3.80 17.95 12.54
C GLY A 242 -5.25 18.36 12.28
N THR A 243 -5.88 19.08 13.22
CA THR A 243 -7.27 19.55 13.08
C THR A 243 -7.47 20.43 11.84
N ASN A 244 -6.49 21.24 11.47
CA ASN A 244 -6.55 22.08 10.27
C ASN A 244 -6.31 21.30 8.97
N ALA A 245 -5.56 20.20 9.01
CA ALA A 245 -5.50 19.26 7.89
C ALA A 245 -6.86 18.58 7.67
N ALA A 246 -7.53 18.17 8.74
CA ALA A 246 -8.87 17.58 8.68
C ALA A 246 -9.91 18.58 8.16
N TRP A 247 -9.83 19.84 8.60
CA TRP A 247 -10.67 20.92 8.08
C TRP A 247 -10.48 21.13 6.57
N LEU A 248 -9.22 21.25 6.11
CA LEU A 248 -8.90 21.36 4.68
C LEU A 248 -9.46 20.18 3.87
N SER A 249 -9.26 18.95 4.36
CA SER A 249 -9.71 17.73 3.68
C SER A 249 -11.23 17.64 3.51
N ASN A 250 -12.00 18.29 4.40
CA ASN A 250 -13.46 18.28 4.35
C ASN A 250 -14.03 19.31 3.36
N ILE A 251 -13.49 20.53 3.35
CA ILE A 251 -14.02 21.61 2.52
C ILE A 251 -13.38 21.71 1.14
N ALA A 252 -12.09 21.37 1.01
CA ALA A 252 -11.35 21.57 -0.22
C ALA A 252 -11.60 20.46 -1.26
N MET A 253 -11.72 20.89 -2.51
CA MET A 253 -11.74 20.02 -3.69
C MET A 253 -11.17 20.82 -4.86
N VAL A 254 -10.66 20.16 -5.90
CA VAL A 254 -10.32 20.83 -7.15
C VAL A 254 -11.56 21.59 -7.66
N GLY A 255 -11.41 22.86 -7.99
CA GLY A 255 -12.50 23.77 -8.38
C GLY A 255 -13.13 24.55 -7.23
N ALA A 256 -12.81 24.25 -5.97
CA ALA A 256 -13.24 25.08 -4.83
C ALA A 256 -12.61 26.47 -4.93
N LYS A 257 -13.35 27.50 -4.50
CA LYS A 257 -12.91 28.90 -4.51
C LYS A 257 -12.26 29.23 -3.17
N VAL A 258 -11.15 29.97 -3.21
CA VAL A 258 -10.38 30.36 -2.03
C VAL A 258 -10.22 31.87 -2.00
N THR A 259 -10.53 32.46 -0.84
CA THR A 259 -10.25 33.86 -0.55
C THR A 259 -9.53 33.97 0.78
N ILE A 260 -8.55 34.87 0.85
CA ILE A 260 -7.84 35.20 2.10
C ILE A 260 -8.09 36.68 2.41
N ARG A 261 -8.62 36.98 3.59
CA ARG A 261 -8.83 38.35 4.12
C ARG A 261 -8.58 38.34 5.61
N ASP A 262 -7.85 39.34 6.11
CA ASP A 262 -7.61 39.53 7.55
C ASP A 262 -7.18 38.25 8.30
N HIS A 263 -6.14 37.57 7.79
CA HIS A 263 -5.64 36.29 8.30
C HIS A 263 -6.68 35.16 8.36
N THR A 264 -7.77 35.27 7.61
CA THR A 264 -8.81 34.25 7.51
C THR A 264 -8.83 33.70 6.09
N VAL A 265 -8.62 32.39 5.95
CA VAL A 265 -8.87 31.68 4.69
C VAL A 265 -10.31 31.22 4.66
N THR A 266 -11.01 31.47 3.56
CA THR A 266 -12.36 30.97 3.29
C THR A 266 -12.33 30.13 2.03
N ILE A 267 -12.84 28.91 2.13
CA ILE A 267 -12.96 27.96 1.03
C ILE A 267 -14.45 27.70 0.81
N SER A 268 -14.90 27.84 -0.44
CA SER A 268 -16.27 27.52 -0.83
C SER A 268 -16.33 26.59 -2.03
N LYS A 269 -17.35 25.74 -2.06
CA LYS A 269 -17.67 24.86 -3.19
C LYS A 269 -19.16 24.96 -3.51
N ASP A 270 -19.44 24.90 -4.80
CA ASP A 270 -20.78 24.96 -5.39
C ASP A 270 -20.82 24.10 -6.66
N ALA A 271 -21.92 24.11 -7.42
CA ALA A 271 -22.03 23.36 -8.68
C ALA A 271 -20.91 23.70 -9.68
N THR A 272 -20.43 24.95 -9.72
CA THR A 272 -19.34 25.38 -10.62
C THR A 272 -18.01 24.76 -10.23
N SER A 273 -17.78 24.48 -8.95
CA SER A 273 -16.59 23.74 -8.49
C SER A 273 -16.56 22.30 -9.03
N TYR A 274 -17.69 21.59 -9.02
CA TYR A 274 -17.77 20.23 -9.59
C TYR A 274 -17.59 20.24 -11.11
N LEU A 275 -18.16 21.22 -11.81
CA LEU A 275 -17.97 21.37 -13.26
C LEU A 275 -16.51 21.66 -13.61
N TYR A 276 -15.82 22.49 -12.82
CA TYR A 276 -14.39 22.75 -12.97
C TYR A 276 -13.55 21.48 -12.75
N GLN A 277 -13.90 20.66 -11.76
CA GLN A 277 -13.25 19.36 -11.53
C GLN A 277 -13.41 18.43 -12.75
N ALA A 278 -14.62 18.35 -13.31
CA ALA A 278 -14.89 17.57 -14.52
C ALA A 278 -14.08 18.08 -15.73
N GLU A 279 -14.02 19.38 -15.94
CA GLU A 279 -13.23 20.00 -17.00
C GLU A 279 -11.73 19.69 -16.85
N THR A 280 -11.20 19.78 -15.63
CA THR A 280 -9.81 19.43 -15.32
C THR A 280 -9.53 17.96 -15.59
N ALA A 281 -10.42 17.06 -15.16
CA ALA A 281 -10.27 15.62 -15.40
C ALA A 281 -10.28 15.27 -16.89
N ILE A 282 -11.16 15.91 -17.68
CA ILE A 282 -11.22 15.77 -19.15
C ILE A 282 -9.91 16.26 -19.79
N ALA A 283 -9.40 17.42 -19.37
CA ALA A 283 -8.15 17.96 -19.88
C ALA A 283 -6.95 17.02 -19.57
N THR A 284 -6.90 16.45 -18.37
CA THR A 284 -5.90 15.45 -17.98
C THR A 284 -5.99 14.20 -18.87
N ALA A 285 -7.19 13.67 -19.10
CA ALA A 285 -7.39 12.52 -19.97
C ALA A 285 -6.96 12.80 -21.41
N GLN A 286 -7.34 13.96 -21.96
CA GLN A 286 -6.95 14.38 -23.32
C GLN A 286 -5.43 14.52 -23.45
N THR A 287 -4.79 15.18 -22.48
CA THR A 287 -3.33 15.32 -22.43
C THR A 287 -2.66 13.94 -22.41
N SER A 288 -3.20 13.00 -21.63
CA SER A 288 -2.68 11.64 -21.56
C SER A 288 -2.86 10.85 -22.86
N ILE A 289 -3.97 11.07 -23.61
CA ILE A 289 -4.17 10.51 -24.95
C ILE A 289 -3.08 11.03 -25.90
N ASP A 290 -2.89 12.35 -25.93
CA ASP A 290 -1.96 12.99 -26.87
C ASP A 290 -0.51 12.57 -26.58
N GLN A 291 -0.10 12.59 -25.30
CA GLN A 291 1.21 12.13 -24.85
C GLN A 291 1.42 10.65 -25.12
N GLY A 292 0.45 9.80 -24.76
CA GLY A 292 0.55 8.35 -24.96
C GLY A 292 0.64 7.98 -26.44
N TYR A 293 -0.07 8.71 -27.32
CA TYR A 293 0.00 8.51 -28.76
C TYR A 293 1.37 8.91 -29.31
N ALA A 294 1.88 10.08 -28.91
CA ALA A 294 3.21 10.58 -29.29
C ALA A 294 4.35 9.68 -28.78
N MET A 295 4.16 9.07 -27.61
CA MET A 295 5.10 8.11 -27.03
C MET A 295 4.91 6.69 -27.58
N TYR A 296 4.07 6.45 -28.60
CA TYR A 296 3.81 5.12 -29.15
C TYR A 296 3.42 4.08 -28.08
N VAL A 297 2.61 4.44 -27.09
CA VAL A 297 2.12 3.48 -26.08
C VAL A 297 1.11 2.54 -26.74
N ASN A 298 1.20 1.23 -26.45
CA ASN A 298 0.19 0.25 -26.84
C ASN A 298 -1.01 0.28 -25.88
N ALA A 299 -1.98 1.13 -26.22
CA ALA A 299 -3.17 1.40 -25.43
C ALA A 299 -4.41 1.63 -26.32
N PRO A 300 -5.62 1.30 -25.82
CA PRO A 300 -6.87 1.47 -26.57
C PRO A 300 -7.33 2.95 -26.63
N PHE A 301 -6.57 3.79 -27.33
CA PHE A 301 -6.85 5.23 -27.44
C PHE A 301 -8.20 5.56 -28.06
N ASP A 302 -8.74 4.70 -28.94
CA ASP A 302 -10.06 4.94 -29.53
C ASP A 302 -11.18 4.82 -28.49
N LEU A 303 -11.05 3.88 -27.55
CA LEU A 303 -11.97 3.78 -26.41
C LEU A 303 -11.78 4.95 -25.45
N ALA A 304 -10.54 5.37 -25.20
CA ALA A 304 -10.26 6.56 -24.37
C ALA A 304 -10.91 7.83 -24.96
N LYS A 305 -10.86 8.02 -26.29
CA LYS A 305 -11.51 9.13 -26.98
C LYS A 305 -13.04 9.07 -26.88
N GLN A 306 -13.63 7.87 -26.92
CA GLN A 306 -15.08 7.69 -26.71
C GLN A 306 -15.49 8.09 -25.28
N ASP A 307 -14.73 7.64 -24.29
CA ASP A 307 -14.96 7.99 -22.88
C ASP A 307 -14.81 9.52 -22.65
N VAL A 308 -13.83 10.17 -23.30
CA VAL A 308 -13.71 11.66 -23.29
C VAL A 308 -14.92 12.34 -23.92
N ALA A 309 -15.42 11.85 -25.07
CA ALA A 309 -16.60 12.43 -25.72
C ALA A 309 -17.86 12.28 -24.84
N GLN A 310 -18.00 11.16 -24.14
CA GLN A 310 -19.06 10.96 -23.15
C GLN A 310 -18.90 11.96 -21.99
N ALA A 311 -17.69 12.12 -21.45
CA ALA A 311 -17.40 13.06 -20.37
C ALA A 311 -17.73 14.51 -20.78
N GLN A 312 -17.40 14.92 -22.00
CA GLN A 312 -17.73 16.24 -22.55
C GLN A 312 -19.25 16.44 -22.65
N THR A 313 -20.00 15.43 -23.11
CA THR A 313 -21.46 15.48 -23.20
C THR A 313 -22.11 15.65 -21.81
N LEU A 314 -21.59 14.93 -20.82
CA LEU A 314 -22.03 15.03 -19.43
C LEU A 314 -21.68 16.39 -18.82
N LEU A 315 -20.46 16.91 -19.06
CA LEU A 315 -20.05 18.24 -18.63
C LEU A 315 -20.98 19.32 -19.18
N GLU A 316 -21.32 19.25 -20.48
CA GLU A 316 -22.23 20.22 -21.09
C GLU A 316 -23.64 20.12 -20.52
N SER A 317 -24.15 18.90 -20.33
CA SER A 317 -25.43 18.67 -19.64
C SER A 317 -25.43 19.23 -18.22
N GLY A 318 -24.29 19.14 -17.51
CA GLY A 318 -24.10 19.74 -16.19
C GLY A 318 -24.08 21.27 -16.23
N ARG A 319 -23.44 21.88 -17.24
CA ARG A 319 -23.41 23.34 -17.44
C ARG A 319 -24.81 23.90 -17.71
N VAL A 320 -25.59 23.22 -18.54
CA VAL A 320 -27.00 23.58 -18.80
C VAL A 320 -27.83 23.47 -17.51
N ALA A 321 -27.66 22.39 -16.75
CA ALA A 321 -28.40 22.18 -15.50
C ALA A 321 -28.02 23.18 -14.40
N ALA A 322 -26.78 23.69 -14.36
CA ALA A 322 -26.30 24.56 -13.29
C ALA A 322 -27.11 25.86 -13.11
N ALA A 323 -27.83 26.30 -14.13
CA ALA A 323 -28.71 27.47 -14.06
C ALA A 323 -30.04 27.22 -13.32
N THR A 324 -30.50 25.97 -13.27
CA THR A 324 -31.87 25.64 -12.82
C THR A 324 -31.95 24.48 -11.83
N ASP A 325 -30.98 23.58 -11.83
CA ASP A 325 -30.92 22.39 -10.99
C ASP A 325 -29.45 22.04 -10.65
N SER A 326 -28.98 22.59 -9.53
CA SER A 326 -27.62 22.33 -9.04
C SER A 326 -27.37 20.85 -8.73
N ALA A 327 -28.40 20.09 -8.31
CA ALA A 327 -28.22 18.68 -7.96
C ALA A 327 -27.97 17.83 -9.22
N LEU A 328 -28.72 18.10 -10.29
CA LEU A 328 -28.47 17.50 -11.60
C LEU A 328 -27.11 17.93 -12.17
N ALA A 329 -26.73 19.20 -12.00
CA ALA A 329 -25.42 19.69 -12.42
C ALA A 329 -24.26 18.93 -11.75
N VAL A 330 -24.34 18.74 -10.43
CA VAL A 330 -23.33 17.99 -9.66
C VAL A 330 -23.32 16.51 -10.04
N MET A 331 -24.49 15.89 -10.25
CA MET A 331 -24.57 14.50 -10.72
C MET A 331 -23.86 14.32 -12.06
N ASN A 332 -24.18 15.16 -13.04
CA ASN A 332 -23.58 15.12 -14.37
C ASN A 332 -22.06 15.38 -14.31
N ALA A 333 -21.62 16.34 -13.48
CA ALA A 333 -20.21 16.61 -13.27
C ALA A 333 -19.46 15.40 -12.68
N LYS A 334 -20.02 14.72 -11.66
CA LYS A 334 -19.42 13.50 -11.09
C LYS A 334 -19.34 12.36 -12.11
N GLN A 335 -20.38 12.18 -12.92
CA GLN A 335 -20.37 11.20 -14.01
C GLN A 335 -19.33 11.55 -15.09
N ALA A 336 -19.16 12.85 -15.41
CA ALA A 336 -18.13 13.32 -16.33
C ALA A 336 -16.72 13.04 -15.80
N VAL A 337 -16.46 13.28 -14.49
CA VAL A 337 -15.20 12.91 -13.85
C VAL A 337 -14.95 11.41 -13.95
N ALA A 338 -15.94 10.56 -13.65
CA ALA A 338 -15.78 9.11 -13.73
C ALA A 338 -15.46 8.63 -15.16
N ALA A 339 -16.14 9.18 -16.18
CA ALA A 339 -15.85 8.87 -17.58
C ALA A 339 -14.45 9.37 -18.01
N ALA A 340 -14.05 10.57 -17.58
CA ALA A 340 -12.71 11.11 -17.86
C ALA A 340 -11.59 10.30 -17.18
N GLN A 341 -11.79 9.87 -15.93
CA GLN A 341 -10.85 8.98 -15.23
C GLN A 341 -10.75 7.62 -15.92
N GLN A 342 -11.87 7.06 -16.38
CA GLN A 342 -11.86 5.83 -17.17
C GLN A 342 -11.07 6.00 -18.48
N ALA A 343 -11.25 7.12 -19.18
CA ALA A 343 -10.45 7.47 -20.35
C ALA A 343 -8.96 7.51 -20.01
N TYR A 344 -8.59 8.20 -18.93
CA TYR A 344 -7.21 8.27 -18.44
C TYR A 344 -6.65 6.88 -18.13
N TYR A 345 -7.38 5.99 -17.44
CA TYR A 345 -6.88 4.64 -17.17
C TYR A 345 -6.55 3.90 -18.46
N ARG A 346 -7.39 4.03 -19.50
CA ARG A 346 -7.18 3.38 -20.79
C ARG A 346 -5.94 3.85 -21.55
N THR A 347 -5.40 5.04 -21.26
CA THR A 347 -4.16 5.51 -21.90
C THR A 347 -2.91 4.92 -21.28
N LEU A 348 -3.02 4.34 -20.06
CA LEU A 348 -1.88 3.88 -19.30
C LEU A 348 -1.24 2.62 -19.93
N PRO A 349 0.10 2.52 -19.90
CA PRO A 349 0.82 1.33 -20.31
C PRO A 349 0.51 0.17 -19.34
N SER A 350 0.40 -1.04 -19.90
CA SER A 350 0.18 -2.26 -19.13
C SER A 350 1.29 -3.26 -19.43
N ARG A 351 2.14 -3.51 -18.43
CA ARG A 351 3.28 -4.44 -18.51
C ARG A 351 2.79 -5.89 -18.47
N VAL A 352 3.44 -6.77 -19.24
CA VAL A 352 3.16 -8.22 -19.27
C VAL A 352 4.12 -9.03 -18.39
N ALA A 353 5.18 -8.40 -17.89
CA ALA A 353 6.12 -8.95 -16.92
C ALA A 353 6.19 -7.99 -15.75
N GLU A 354 5.60 -8.40 -14.63
CA GLU A 354 5.44 -7.58 -13.43
C GLU A 354 4.95 -8.46 -12.27
N ALA A 355 5.64 -8.43 -11.14
CA ALA A 355 5.06 -8.94 -9.89
C ALA A 355 4.00 -7.95 -9.37
N ARG A 356 2.80 -8.45 -9.15
CA ARG A 356 1.62 -7.72 -8.67
C ARG A 356 1.18 -8.39 -7.39
N GLY A 357 1.82 -7.97 -6.31
CA GLY A 357 1.67 -8.56 -4.98
C GLY A 357 0.62 -7.89 -4.12
N VAL A 358 0.10 -8.63 -3.16
CA VAL A 358 -0.77 -8.07 -2.12
C VAL A 358 -0.58 -8.79 -0.78
N TRP A 359 -0.49 -8.04 0.31
CA TRP A 359 -0.54 -8.60 1.66
C TRP A 359 -1.99 -8.76 2.13
N TYR A 360 -2.27 -9.84 2.87
CA TYR A 360 -3.61 -10.12 3.36
C TYR A 360 -3.63 -10.91 4.67
N ARG A 361 -4.35 -10.37 5.67
CA ARG A 361 -4.75 -11.12 6.87
C ARG A 361 -6.05 -11.87 6.61
N PRO A 362 -6.10 -13.21 6.71
CA PRO A 362 -7.32 -13.97 6.45
C PRO A 362 -8.40 -13.69 7.50
N VAL A 363 -9.65 -13.58 7.06
CA VAL A 363 -10.84 -13.41 7.92
C VAL A 363 -12.01 -14.32 7.53
N GLU A 364 -11.82 -15.11 6.47
CA GLU A 364 -12.77 -16.04 5.90
C GLU A 364 -13.10 -17.15 6.89
N LYS A 365 -14.27 -17.78 6.69
CA LYS A 365 -14.76 -18.87 7.54
C LYS A 365 -14.83 -20.21 6.82
N ASN A 366 -14.64 -20.22 5.51
CA ASN A 366 -14.79 -21.39 4.65
C ASN A 366 -14.18 -21.15 3.28
N GLN A 367 -13.94 -22.23 2.53
CA GLN A 367 -13.34 -22.20 1.19
C GLN A 367 -14.10 -21.35 0.16
N LYS A 368 -15.43 -21.19 0.29
CA LYS A 368 -16.22 -20.35 -0.63
C LYS A 368 -15.91 -18.86 -0.43
N GLU A 369 -15.75 -18.43 0.83
CA GLU A 369 -15.33 -17.07 1.12
C GLU A 369 -13.89 -16.83 0.62
N VAL A 370 -12.99 -17.80 0.79
CA VAL A 370 -11.61 -17.75 0.24
C VAL A 370 -11.63 -17.58 -1.28
N ALA A 371 -12.43 -18.38 -1.98
CA ALA A 371 -12.63 -18.26 -3.43
C ALA A 371 -13.12 -16.85 -3.82
N THR A 372 -14.07 -16.28 -3.07
CA THR A 372 -14.60 -14.94 -3.33
C THR A 372 -13.54 -13.84 -3.16
N THR A 373 -12.70 -13.95 -2.13
CA THR A 373 -11.59 -13.01 -1.92
C THR A 373 -10.57 -13.10 -3.05
N LEU A 374 -10.18 -14.32 -3.44
CA LEU A 374 -9.22 -14.53 -4.52
C LEU A 374 -9.78 -14.17 -5.91
N ASP A 375 -11.09 -14.31 -6.14
CA ASP A 375 -11.75 -13.81 -7.36
C ASP A 375 -11.57 -12.30 -7.49
N ARG A 376 -11.70 -11.55 -6.39
CA ARG A 376 -11.49 -10.10 -6.38
C ARG A 376 -10.03 -9.73 -6.60
N MET A 377 -9.10 -10.50 -6.03
CA MET A 377 -7.66 -10.30 -6.27
C MET A 377 -7.31 -10.54 -7.74
N GLN A 378 -7.78 -11.65 -8.32
CA GLN A 378 -7.59 -11.98 -9.73
C GLN A 378 -8.24 -10.92 -10.64
N ALA A 379 -9.42 -10.41 -10.28
CA ALA A 379 -10.11 -9.37 -11.04
C ALA A 379 -9.29 -8.07 -11.14
N ALA A 380 -8.53 -7.70 -10.09
CA ALA A 380 -7.60 -6.56 -10.16
C ALA A 380 -6.41 -6.86 -11.07
N GLY A 381 -5.95 -8.12 -11.07
CA GLY A 381 -4.77 -8.59 -11.79
C GLY A 381 -3.59 -8.94 -10.90
N PHE A 382 -3.79 -9.14 -9.59
CA PHE A 382 -2.77 -9.67 -8.69
C PHE A 382 -2.35 -11.07 -9.13
N ASN A 383 -1.05 -11.35 -9.04
CA ASN A 383 -0.46 -12.65 -9.37
C ASN A 383 0.38 -13.23 -8.21
N GLU A 384 0.54 -12.48 -7.11
CA GLU A 384 1.18 -12.93 -5.88
C GLU A 384 0.34 -12.53 -4.66
N LEU A 385 0.15 -13.47 -3.74
CA LEU A 385 -0.52 -13.27 -2.46
C LEU A 385 0.45 -13.57 -1.33
N TYR A 386 0.71 -12.56 -0.51
CA TYR A 386 1.45 -12.64 0.74
C TYR A 386 0.45 -12.80 1.89
N LEU A 387 0.11 -14.06 2.18
CA LEU A 387 -0.93 -14.41 3.15
C LEU A 387 -0.32 -14.45 4.55
N GLU A 388 -0.91 -13.71 5.49
CA GLU A 388 -0.46 -13.72 6.87
C GLU A 388 -0.77 -15.08 7.53
N THR A 389 0.26 -15.89 7.70
CA THR A 389 0.15 -17.30 8.09
C THR A 389 0.63 -17.57 9.52
N TRP A 390 1.49 -16.70 10.02
CA TRP A 390 2.03 -16.67 11.38
C TRP A 390 1.85 -15.28 11.96
N PHE A 391 0.92 -15.12 12.90
CA PHE A 391 0.66 -13.85 13.56
C PHE A 391 0.13 -14.05 14.98
N GLY A 392 0.47 -13.12 15.88
CA GLY A 392 0.10 -13.23 17.30
C GLY A 392 0.64 -14.50 17.98
N GLY A 393 1.72 -15.08 17.43
CA GLY A 393 2.28 -16.36 17.86
C GLY A 393 1.47 -17.60 17.46
N TYR A 394 0.43 -17.47 16.63
CA TYR A 394 -0.36 -18.60 16.15
C TYR A 394 -0.10 -18.87 14.66
N THR A 395 -0.18 -20.14 14.27
CA THR A 395 -0.41 -20.53 12.87
C THR A 395 -1.89 -20.41 12.50
N ILE A 396 -2.19 -20.12 11.24
CA ILE A 396 -3.59 -20.15 10.76
C ILE A 396 -4.11 -21.58 10.53
N TYR A 397 -3.22 -22.55 10.41
CA TYR A 397 -3.48 -23.98 10.16
C TYR A 397 -3.11 -24.83 11.39
N PRO A 398 -3.60 -26.09 11.50
CA PRO A 398 -3.30 -26.98 12.63
C PRO A 398 -1.87 -27.56 12.58
N SER A 399 -0.89 -26.83 13.12
CA SER A 399 0.55 -27.15 13.04
C SER A 399 0.96 -28.35 13.92
N GLN A 400 1.69 -29.28 13.32
CA GLN A 400 2.36 -30.36 14.05
C GLN A 400 3.58 -29.85 14.80
N THR A 401 4.32 -28.89 14.23
CA THR A 401 5.49 -28.28 14.88
C THR A 401 5.11 -27.57 16.18
N ALA A 402 4.04 -26.76 16.17
CA ALA A 402 3.51 -26.12 17.37
C ALA A 402 3.11 -27.16 18.42
N SER A 403 2.36 -28.18 18.01
CA SER A 403 1.95 -29.28 18.90
C SER A 403 3.13 -30.00 19.53
N ALA A 404 4.19 -30.28 18.76
CA ALA A 404 5.39 -30.97 19.23
C ALA A 404 6.19 -30.16 20.26
N ASN A 405 6.04 -28.83 20.25
CA ASN A 405 6.61 -27.93 21.24
C ASN A 405 5.63 -27.66 22.40
N GLY A 406 4.45 -28.26 22.44
CA GLY A 406 3.45 -27.98 23.48
C GLY A 406 2.78 -26.61 23.36
N ILE A 407 2.88 -25.97 22.20
CA ILE A 407 2.25 -24.70 21.87
C ILE A 407 0.87 -24.97 21.25
N GLU A 408 -0.09 -24.08 21.49
CA GLU A 408 -1.41 -24.17 20.85
C GLU A 408 -1.25 -24.16 19.32
N ASN A 409 -1.81 -25.18 18.67
CA ASN A 409 -1.41 -25.52 17.31
C ASN A 409 -2.12 -24.74 16.20
N GLN A 410 -3.05 -23.86 16.54
CA GLN A 410 -3.81 -23.06 15.59
C GLN A 410 -4.43 -21.85 16.28
N ASN A 411 -4.58 -20.75 15.56
CA ASN A 411 -5.39 -19.62 16.02
C ASN A 411 -6.84 -20.06 16.31
N PRO A 412 -7.41 -19.75 17.49
CA PRO A 412 -8.78 -20.14 17.85
C PRO A 412 -9.86 -19.69 16.86
N SER A 413 -9.63 -18.61 16.11
CA SER A 413 -10.57 -18.08 15.11
C SER A 413 -10.78 -19.01 13.92
N PHE A 414 -9.83 -19.92 13.66
CA PHE A 414 -9.87 -20.88 12.55
C PHE A 414 -10.16 -22.32 13.01
N LYS A 415 -10.45 -22.50 14.30
CA LYS A 415 -10.67 -23.83 14.87
C LYS A 415 -11.72 -24.62 14.09
N GLY A 416 -11.34 -25.84 13.71
CA GLY A 416 -12.22 -26.79 13.03
C GLY A 416 -12.12 -26.79 11.50
N TRP A 417 -11.25 -25.96 10.91
CA TRP A 417 -10.93 -26.02 9.48
C TRP A 417 -9.51 -25.50 9.22
N ASP A 418 -9.02 -25.69 8.00
CA ASP A 418 -7.67 -25.27 7.59
C ASP A 418 -7.76 -24.17 6.51
N PRO A 419 -7.55 -22.90 6.89
CA PRO A 419 -7.53 -21.79 5.95
C PRO A 419 -6.35 -21.88 4.97
N LEU A 420 -5.16 -22.29 5.41
CA LEU A 420 -3.97 -22.29 4.53
C LEU A 420 -4.14 -23.32 3.41
N GLN A 421 -4.72 -24.49 3.72
CA GLN A 421 -5.12 -25.46 2.70
C GLN A 421 -6.09 -24.84 1.69
N ALA A 422 -7.15 -24.18 2.16
CA ALA A 422 -8.15 -23.57 1.29
C ALA A 422 -7.57 -22.46 0.41
N PHE A 423 -6.69 -21.60 0.95
CA PHE A 423 -5.99 -20.57 0.19
C PHE A 423 -5.06 -21.17 -0.85
N SER A 424 -4.29 -22.22 -0.50
CA SER A 424 -3.40 -22.89 -1.46
C SER A 424 -4.17 -23.44 -2.66
N GLU A 425 -5.23 -24.20 -2.41
CA GLU A 425 -6.06 -24.79 -3.47
C GLU A 425 -6.75 -23.74 -4.36
N GLU A 426 -7.32 -22.69 -3.75
CA GLU A 426 -8.04 -21.67 -4.50
C GLU A 426 -7.11 -20.69 -5.23
N ALA A 427 -5.91 -20.43 -4.71
CA ALA A 427 -4.90 -19.60 -5.36
C ALA A 427 -4.34 -20.31 -6.61
N GLN A 428 -4.07 -21.62 -6.51
CA GLN A 428 -3.62 -22.44 -7.63
C GLN A 428 -4.60 -22.40 -8.80
N LYS A 429 -5.92 -22.50 -8.54
CA LYS A 429 -6.97 -22.41 -9.58
C LYS A 429 -6.95 -21.09 -10.36
N ARG A 430 -6.40 -20.03 -9.76
CA ARG A 430 -6.38 -18.67 -10.31
C ARG A 430 -5.02 -18.23 -10.84
N GLY A 431 -3.99 -19.07 -10.70
CA GLY A 431 -2.62 -18.72 -11.05
C GLY A 431 -2.04 -17.62 -10.16
N ILE A 432 -2.46 -17.57 -8.89
CA ILE A 432 -1.90 -16.66 -7.88
C ILE A 432 -0.86 -17.44 -7.09
N ALA A 433 0.39 -16.97 -7.11
CA ALA A 433 1.46 -17.54 -6.30
C ALA A 433 1.20 -17.22 -4.81
N LEU A 434 1.20 -18.24 -3.96
CA LEU A 434 0.91 -18.09 -2.54
C LEU A 434 2.21 -18.09 -1.73
N HIS A 435 2.43 -17.02 -0.98
CA HIS A 435 3.59 -16.82 -0.10
C HIS A 435 3.11 -16.79 1.35
N ALA A 436 3.81 -17.49 2.24
CA ALA A 436 3.58 -17.40 3.68
C ALA A 436 4.24 -16.13 4.23
N TRP A 437 3.43 -15.12 4.57
CA TRP A 437 3.86 -13.93 5.29
C TRP A 437 3.90 -14.21 6.80
N LEU A 438 5.04 -13.92 7.41
CA LEU A 438 5.41 -14.25 8.77
C LEU A 438 5.69 -12.97 9.58
N ASP A 439 5.01 -12.79 10.72
CA ASP A 439 5.34 -11.77 11.73
C ASP A 439 6.63 -12.11 12.53
N GLY A 440 7.57 -12.86 11.94
CA GLY A 440 8.87 -13.20 12.53
C GLY A 440 8.86 -13.46 14.04
N PHE A 441 9.57 -12.60 14.78
CA PHE A 441 9.72 -12.67 16.24
C PHE A 441 8.62 -11.92 17.00
N PHE A 442 7.71 -11.22 16.32
CA PHE A 442 6.58 -10.53 16.94
C PHE A 442 5.43 -11.51 17.20
N VAL A 443 4.97 -11.59 18.45
CA VAL A 443 3.88 -12.52 18.87
C VAL A 443 2.63 -11.81 19.37
N GLY A 444 2.42 -10.56 18.94
CA GLY A 444 1.17 -9.84 19.14
C GLY A 444 1.09 -9.03 20.43
N ILE A 445 -0.15 -8.68 20.78
CA ILE A 445 -0.51 -7.78 21.92
C ILE A 445 -1.34 -8.48 23.00
N ASP A 446 -1.48 -9.81 22.92
CA ASP A 446 -2.16 -10.59 23.95
C ASP A 446 -1.38 -10.41 25.26
N LYS A 447 -2.04 -9.89 26.30
CA LYS A 447 -1.43 -9.62 27.61
C LYS A 447 -0.88 -10.88 28.32
N THR A 448 -1.22 -12.07 27.82
CA THR A 448 -0.67 -13.35 28.27
C THR A 448 0.59 -13.78 27.48
N GLY A 449 1.02 -12.99 26.50
CA GLY A 449 2.15 -13.27 25.61
C GLY A 449 1.81 -14.22 24.44
N GLY A 450 0.53 -14.44 24.17
CA GLY A 450 0.08 -15.37 23.12
C GLY A 450 0.30 -16.84 23.50
N PRO A 451 0.23 -17.77 22.53
CA PRO A 451 0.35 -19.20 22.82
C PRO A 451 1.81 -19.61 23.06
N VAL A 452 2.76 -18.93 22.41
CA VAL A 452 4.18 -19.23 22.50
C VAL A 452 4.71 -18.90 23.89
N LEU A 453 4.56 -17.65 24.36
CA LEU A 453 5.11 -17.26 25.67
C LEU A 453 4.32 -17.79 26.87
N ARG A 454 3.08 -18.26 26.64
CA ARG A 454 2.32 -19.01 27.65
C ARG A 454 2.90 -20.41 27.87
N ALA A 455 3.36 -21.07 26.80
CA ALA A 455 4.03 -22.37 26.87
C ALA A 455 5.50 -22.24 27.27
N HIS A 456 6.19 -21.22 26.74
CA HIS A 456 7.63 -20.97 26.87
C HIS A 456 7.91 -19.52 27.30
N PRO A 457 7.62 -19.14 28.56
CA PRO A 457 7.89 -17.78 29.04
C PRO A 457 9.39 -17.41 28.96
N GLU A 458 10.28 -18.40 28.99
CA GLU A 458 11.73 -18.24 28.84
C GLU A 458 12.18 -17.86 27.42
N TRP A 459 11.28 -17.92 26.43
CA TRP A 459 11.54 -17.48 25.06
C TRP A 459 11.27 -16.00 24.83
N ALA A 460 10.79 -15.26 25.84
CA ALA A 460 10.52 -13.84 25.70
C ALA A 460 11.82 -13.03 25.49
N ALA A 461 11.80 -12.14 24.50
CA ALA A 461 12.76 -11.05 24.48
C ALA A 461 12.44 -10.08 25.63
N VAL A 462 13.48 -9.58 26.29
CA VAL A 462 13.34 -8.77 27.50
C VAL A 462 13.90 -7.38 27.24
N GLU A 463 13.09 -6.36 27.50
CA GLU A 463 13.52 -4.96 27.54
C GLU A 463 14.48 -4.76 28.73
N ARG A 464 15.50 -3.91 28.60
CA ARG A 464 16.52 -3.71 29.64
C ARG A 464 15.92 -3.35 31.01
N ASP A 465 14.88 -2.50 31.03
CA ASP A 465 14.23 -2.07 32.28
C ASP A 465 13.41 -3.21 32.94
N ASP A 466 13.10 -4.28 32.20
CA ASP A 466 12.28 -5.41 32.67
C ASP A 466 13.08 -6.66 33.05
N VAL A 467 14.42 -6.57 33.13
CA VAL A 467 15.30 -7.69 33.52
C VAL A 467 14.90 -8.35 34.85
N GLN A 468 14.25 -7.61 35.75
CA GLN A 468 13.81 -8.09 37.06
C GLN A 468 12.31 -8.50 37.10
N ALA A 469 11.58 -8.41 35.99
CA ALA A 469 10.14 -8.66 35.97
C ALA A 469 9.78 -10.13 36.25
N GLY A 470 10.68 -11.07 35.93
CA GLY A 470 10.50 -12.50 36.18
C GLY A 470 9.37 -13.17 35.39
N LYS A 471 8.85 -12.48 34.36
CA LYS A 471 7.80 -12.94 33.45
C LYS A 471 7.91 -12.18 32.12
N PRO A 472 7.30 -12.67 31.03
CA PRO A 472 7.20 -11.90 29.80
C PRO A 472 6.53 -10.54 30.02
N MET A 473 7.12 -9.49 29.48
CA MET A 473 6.61 -8.13 29.52
C MET A 473 6.45 -7.61 28.09
N PRO A 474 5.38 -6.84 27.80
CA PRO A 474 5.26 -6.18 26.52
C PRO A 474 6.22 -4.99 26.43
N GLN A 475 6.67 -4.66 25.23
CA GLN A 475 7.33 -3.39 24.92
C GLN A 475 6.50 -2.23 25.45
N HIS A 476 7.12 -1.36 26.23
CA HIS A 476 6.40 -0.28 26.92
C HIS A 476 5.73 0.72 25.97
N GLU A 477 6.26 0.90 24.76
CA GLU A 477 5.80 1.91 23.81
C GLU A 477 4.50 1.54 23.11
N ASN A 478 4.30 0.26 22.78
CA ASN A 478 3.22 -0.19 21.90
C ASN A 478 2.46 -1.42 22.42
N GLY A 479 2.90 -2.04 23.51
CA GLY A 479 2.26 -3.22 24.08
C GLY A 479 2.63 -4.55 23.39
N TYR A 480 3.66 -4.58 22.55
CA TYR A 480 4.02 -5.74 21.73
C TYR A 480 4.85 -6.76 22.51
N PHE A 481 4.57 -8.04 22.31
CA PHE A 481 5.40 -9.13 22.83
C PHE A 481 6.30 -9.68 21.74
N TRP A 482 7.53 -10.02 22.12
CA TRP A 482 8.59 -10.41 21.20
C TRP A 482 9.30 -11.68 21.69
N LEU A 483 9.75 -12.50 20.76
CA LEU A 483 10.58 -13.67 21.03
C LEU A 483 12.06 -13.30 21.00
N ASP A 484 12.84 -13.92 21.87
CA ASP A 484 14.29 -13.76 21.93
C ASP A 484 14.96 -14.45 20.75
N LEU A 485 15.27 -13.67 19.71
CA LEU A 485 15.99 -14.13 18.51
C LEU A 485 17.34 -14.77 18.84
N ILE A 486 18.00 -14.45 19.95
CA ILE A 486 19.31 -15.03 20.30
C ILE A 486 19.14 -16.48 20.76
N ASN A 487 17.97 -16.83 21.29
CA ASN A 487 17.69 -18.17 21.76
C ASN A 487 17.58 -19.16 20.56
N PRO A 488 18.47 -20.17 20.45
CA PRO A 488 18.47 -21.10 19.33
C PRO A 488 17.23 -21.99 19.29
N ASP A 489 16.52 -22.17 20.40
CA ASP A 489 15.25 -22.91 20.42
C ASP A 489 14.14 -22.11 19.74
N VAL A 490 14.13 -20.78 19.91
CA VAL A 490 13.22 -19.86 19.20
C VAL A 490 13.52 -19.88 17.70
N GLN A 491 14.80 -19.73 17.32
CA GLN A 491 15.21 -19.78 15.91
C GLN A 491 14.79 -21.10 15.26
N ARG A 492 15.05 -22.23 15.93
CA ARG A 492 14.68 -23.57 15.44
C ARG A 492 13.17 -23.74 15.33
N TYR A 493 12.40 -23.22 16.29
CA TYR A 493 10.94 -23.28 16.25
C TYR A 493 10.38 -22.53 15.04
N LEU A 494 10.76 -21.26 14.85
CA LEU A 494 10.29 -20.46 13.71
C LEU A 494 10.73 -21.07 12.38
N LEU A 495 11.98 -21.55 12.27
CA LEU A 495 12.45 -22.22 11.07
C LEU A 495 11.63 -23.48 10.75
N ASN A 496 11.31 -24.30 11.76
CA ASN A 496 10.50 -25.50 11.56
C ASN A 496 9.06 -25.17 11.16
N ILE A 497 8.45 -24.12 11.72
CA ILE A 497 7.12 -23.63 11.31
C ILE A 497 7.15 -23.20 9.84
N THR A 498 8.17 -22.44 9.43
CA THR A 498 8.36 -22.00 8.05
C THR A 498 8.51 -23.19 7.10
N LYS A 499 9.35 -24.17 7.45
CA LYS A 499 9.54 -25.41 6.67
C LYS A 499 8.25 -26.22 6.57
N GLU A 500 7.51 -26.36 7.68
CA GLU A 500 6.23 -27.07 7.72
C GLU A 500 5.24 -26.47 6.71
N MET A 501 5.11 -25.14 6.64
CA MET A 501 4.21 -24.48 5.69
C MET A 501 4.61 -24.74 4.24
N VAL A 502 5.88 -24.55 3.89
CA VAL A 502 6.35 -24.71 2.52
C VAL A 502 6.19 -26.16 2.05
N VAL A 503 6.61 -27.13 2.87
CA VAL A 503 6.56 -28.56 2.51
C VAL A 503 5.13 -29.09 2.46
N THR A 504 4.27 -28.68 3.40
CA THR A 504 2.91 -29.24 3.50
C THR A 504 1.98 -28.72 2.42
N TYR A 505 2.08 -27.42 2.08
CA TYR A 505 1.11 -26.76 1.20
C TYR A 505 1.64 -26.44 -0.20
N GLY A 506 2.92 -26.70 -0.48
CA GLY A 506 3.53 -26.42 -1.79
C GLY A 506 3.56 -24.92 -2.13
N LEU A 507 3.83 -24.08 -1.12
CA LEU A 507 3.82 -22.62 -1.27
C LEU A 507 4.90 -22.15 -2.24
N SER A 508 4.62 -21.08 -2.98
CA SER A 508 5.55 -20.45 -3.91
C SER A 508 6.72 -19.75 -3.19
N GLY A 509 6.51 -19.35 -1.94
CA GLY A 509 7.53 -18.69 -1.15
C GLY A 509 7.14 -18.38 0.29
N VAL A 510 8.04 -17.67 0.95
CA VAL A 510 7.88 -17.11 2.29
C VAL A 510 8.28 -15.65 2.26
N ASP A 511 7.61 -14.84 3.07
CA ASP A 511 7.82 -13.40 3.18
C ASP A 511 8.11 -13.03 4.62
N LEU A 512 9.30 -12.45 4.80
CA LEU A 512 9.93 -12.22 6.08
C LEU A 512 9.64 -10.79 6.54
N ASP A 513 8.71 -10.66 7.47
CA ASP A 513 8.46 -9.44 8.22
C ASP A 513 8.92 -9.63 9.67
N TYR A 514 9.17 -8.54 10.39
CA TYR A 514 9.54 -8.59 11.81
C TYR A 514 10.72 -9.52 12.16
N MET A 515 11.68 -9.70 11.23
CA MET A 515 12.91 -10.49 11.43
C MET A 515 13.99 -9.68 12.17
N ARG A 516 13.57 -8.93 13.18
CA ARG A 516 14.40 -8.04 14.00
C ARG A 516 13.89 -8.00 15.42
N LEU A 517 14.72 -7.51 16.32
CA LEU A 517 14.26 -7.05 17.63
C LEU A 517 13.76 -5.60 17.57
N PRO A 518 12.81 -5.20 18.43
CA PRO A 518 12.30 -3.84 18.44
C PRO A 518 13.40 -2.84 18.85
N MET A 519 13.42 -1.70 18.18
CA MET A 519 14.24 -0.55 18.56
C MET A 519 13.41 0.41 19.43
N GLY A 520 13.83 0.60 20.68
CA GLY A 520 13.21 1.58 21.57
C GLY A 520 13.65 3.02 21.25
N SER A 521 12.81 4.00 21.60
CA SER A 521 13.13 5.43 21.44
C SER A 521 14.27 5.93 22.34
N ASP A 522 14.53 5.24 23.45
CA ASP A 522 15.70 5.43 24.31
C ASP A 522 16.50 4.11 24.39
N TRP A 523 17.81 4.19 24.55
CA TRP A 523 18.67 3.00 24.66
C TRP A 523 18.34 2.14 25.89
N LYS A 524 17.74 2.71 26.93
CA LYS A 524 17.22 1.96 28.09
C LYS A 524 16.00 1.11 27.76
N MET A 525 15.32 1.42 26.66
CA MET A 525 14.19 0.64 26.15
C MET A 525 14.64 -0.37 25.09
N SER A 526 15.95 -0.65 25.01
CA SER A 526 16.48 -1.65 24.10
C SER A 526 16.12 -3.05 24.58
N PHE A 527 15.81 -3.92 23.62
CA PHE A 527 15.53 -5.32 23.86
C PHE A 527 16.81 -6.16 23.91
N ASN A 528 16.60 -7.47 24.08
CA ASN A 528 17.62 -8.51 24.14
C ASN A 528 18.34 -8.70 25.49
N PHE A 529 17.73 -8.30 26.60
CA PHE A 529 18.31 -8.47 27.94
C PHE A 529 17.80 -9.73 28.66
N SER A 530 17.35 -10.73 27.91
CA SER A 530 16.96 -12.02 28.50
C SER A 530 18.16 -12.65 29.20
N THR A 531 17.91 -13.58 30.13
CA THR A 531 19.00 -14.32 30.77
C THR A 531 19.86 -15.05 29.74
N TYR A 532 19.25 -15.60 28.69
CA TYR A 532 19.96 -16.30 27.62
C TYR A 532 20.88 -15.35 26.85
N ALA A 533 20.31 -14.25 26.30
CA ALA A 533 21.04 -13.31 25.47
C ALA A 533 22.21 -12.64 26.20
N ARG A 534 22.00 -12.22 27.46
CA ARG A 534 23.06 -11.65 28.30
C ARG A 534 24.20 -12.64 28.52
N THR A 535 23.86 -13.89 28.81
CA THR A 535 24.84 -14.95 29.04
C THR A 535 25.61 -15.26 27.75
N ALA A 536 24.93 -15.35 26.62
CA ALA A 536 25.54 -15.62 25.32
C ALA A 536 26.56 -14.53 24.94
N TYR A 537 26.18 -13.25 25.07
CA TYR A 537 27.10 -12.15 24.80
C TYR A 537 28.28 -12.12 25.80
N GLN A 538 28.01 -12.30 27.09
CA GLN A 538 29.05 -12.33 28.12
C GLN A 538 30.06 -13.47 27.90
N GLN A 539 29.61 -14.64 27.44
CA GLN A 539 30.51 -15.74 27.11
C GLN A 539 31.41 -15.45 25.90
N GLN A 540 30.90 -14.72 24.90
CA GLN A 540 31.66 -14.39 23.69
C GLN A 540 32.60 -13.21 23.88
N VAL A 541 32.17 -12.18 24.61
CA VAL A 541 32.86 -10.88 24.69
C VAL A 541 33.46 -10.61 26.07
N GLY A 542 33.03 -11.33 27.11
CA GLY A 542 33.52 -11.17 28.49
C GLY A 542 32.82 -10.07 29.29
N ILE A 543 31.82 -9.40 28.72
CA ILE A 543 31.08 -8.28 29.32
C ILE A 543 29.60 -8.63 29.41
N ASP A 544 28.97 -8.44 30.57
CA ASP A 544 27.51 -8.50 30.68
C ASP A 544 26.91 -7.24 30.04
N PRO A 545 26.12 -7.36 28.96
CA PRO A 545 25.63 -6.19 28.23
C PRO A 545 24.72 -5.30 29.08
N TYR A 546 24.14 -5.83 30.17
CA TYR A 546 23.35 -5.04 31.12
C TYR A 546 24.17 -4.01 31.89
N THR A 547 25.48 -4.20 32.00
CA THR A 547 26.37 -3.24 32.67
C THR A 547 26.88 -2.12 31.76
N ILE A 548 26.66 -2.23 30.45
CA ILE A 548 27.10 -1.23 29.48
C ILE A 548 26.20 0.00 29.60
N GLU A 549 26.77 1.14 29.96
CA GLU A 549 26.09 2.44 29.93
C GLU A 549 26.40 3.16 28.61
N LYS A 550 25.45 3.24 27.67
CA LYS A 550 25.68 3.75 26.29
C LYS A 550 26.43 5.09 26.24
N ASN A 551 26.08 6.02 27.13
CA ASN A 551 26.68 7.36 27.13
C ASN A 551 28.10 7.40 27.69
N LEU A 552 28.51 6.38 28.46
CA LEU A 552 29.85 6.25 29.02
C LEU A 552 30.72 5.29 28.19
N HIS A 553 30.09 4.29 27.56
CA HIS A 553 30.73 3.20 26.82
C HIS A 553 30.10 3.05 25.42
N PRO A 554 30.16 4.08 24.56
CA PRO A 554 29.49 4.07 23.26
C PRO A 554 29.99 2.96 22.32
N GLU A 555 31.28 2.63 22.37
CA GLU A 555 31.87 1.57 21.52
C GLU A 555 31.44 0.16 21.96
N GLU A 556 31.40 -0.10 23.28
CA GLU A 556 30.90 -1.38 23.81
C GLU A 556 29.41 -1.56 23.51
N TRP A 557 28.64 -0.46 23.61
CA TRP A 557 27.23 -0.45 23.24
C TRP A 557 27.05 -0.73 21.75
N LYS A 558 27.84 -0.09 20.89
CA LYS A 558 27.83 -0.34 19.45
C LYS A 558 28.17 -1.80 19.14
N SER A 559 29.21 -2.34 19.77
CA SER A 559 29.59 -3.76 19.63
C SER A 559 28.43 -4.70 20.00
N TYR A 560 27.68 -4.38 21.05
CA TYR A 560 26.51 -5.16 21.44
C TYR A 560 25.37 -5.07 20.40
N THR A 561 25.04 -3.88 19.90
CA THR A 561 23.99 -3.72 18.89
C THR A 561 24.39 -4.29 17.52
N ASP A 562 25.67 -4.21 17.15
CA ASP A 562 26.20 -4.82 15.93
C ASP A 562 26.13 -6.36 16.03
N TRP A 563 26.41 -6.93 17.21
CA TRP A 563 26.29 -8.36 17.44
C TRP A 563 24.85 -8.87 17.29
N ILE A 564 23.86 -8.11 17.78
CA ILE A 564 22.44 -8.42 17.57
C ILE A 564 22.11 -8.36 16.08
N SER A 565 22.51 -7.28 15.41
CA SER A 565 22.26 -7.06 13.98
C SER A 565 22.85 -8.18 13.11
N MET A 566 24.04 -8.67 13.47
CA MET A 566 24.66 -9.81 12.81
C MET A 566 23.83 -11.09 12.97
N ILE A 567 23.26 -11.35 14.15
CA ILE A 567 22.44 -12.55 14.39
C ILE A 567 21.12 -12.48 13.62
N GLU A 568 20.50 -11.31 13.50
CA GLU A 568 19.35 -11.09 12.61
C GLU A 568 19.69 -11.49 11.17
N ASP A 569 20.83 -11.00 10.67
CA ASP A 569 21.27 -11.29 9.31
C ASP A 569 21.58 -12.78 9.10
N GLU A 570 22.22 -13.44 10.06
CA GLU A 570 22.49 -14.88 10.02
C GLU A 570 21.21 -15.72 10.08
N PHE A 571 20.19 -15.29 10.83
CA PHE A 571 18.90 -15.97 10.83
C PHE A 571 18.20 -15.86 9.48
N VAL A 572 18.15 -14.67 8.87
CA VAL A 572 17.59 -14.47 7.53
C VAL A 572 18.32 -15.33 6.48
N LYS A 573 19.67 -15.40 6.55
CA LYS A 573 20.46 -16.29 5.69
C LYS A 573 20.12 -17.77 5.92
N SER A 574 19.90 -18.18 7.17
CA SER A 574 19.53 -19.54 7.52
C SER A 574 18.17 -19.91 6.95
N VAL A 575 17.17 -19.02 7.07
CA VAL A 575 15.87 -19.20 6.43
C VAL A 575 16.03 -19.32 4.92
N TYR A 576 16.80 -18.44 4.28
CA TYR A 576 17.07 -18.53 2.84
C TYR A 576 17.67 -19.88 2.44
N SER A 577 18.77 -20.30 3.09
CA SER A 577 19.45 -21.56 2.78
C SER A 577 18.50 -22.76 2.90
N GLU A 578 17.77 -22.84 4.01
CA GLU A 578 16.85 -23.95 4.28
C GLU A 578 15.67 -24.01 3.31
N MET A 579 15.17 -22.86 2.86
CA MET A 579 14.14 -22.82 1.81
C MET A 579 14.70 -23.28 0.47
N LYS A 580 15.93 -22.89 0.12
CA LYS A 580 16.60 -23.32 -1.12
C LYS A 580 16.97 -24.81 -1.11
N ASP A 581 17.30 -25.35 0.06
CA ASP A 581 17.54 -26.79 0.25
C ASP A 581 16.26 -27.63 0.06
N ILE A 582 15.08 -27.07 0.37
CA ILE A 582 13.80 -27.68 0.01
C ILE A 582 13.61 -27.64 -1.50
N SER A 583 13.73 -26.46 -2.10
CA SER A 583 13.70 -26.28 -3.54
C SER A 583 14.24 -24.90 -3.93
N ASN A 584 15.07 -24.84 -4.97
CA ASN A 584 15.49 -23.57 -5.58
C ASN A 584 14.31 -22.76 -6.16
N GLN A 585 13.13 -23.37 -6.29
CA GLN A 585 11.91 -22.70 -6.73
C GLN A 585 11.15 -21.99 -5.60
N VAL A 586 11.50 -22.18 -4.32
CA VAL A 586 10.89 -21.43 -3.22
C VAL A 586 11.47 -20.02 -3.21
N ILE A 587 10.61 -19.01 -3.25
CA ILE A 587 11.01 -17.60 -3.10
C ILE A 587 11.13 -17.26 -1.62
N VAL A 588 12.19 -16.57 -1.26
CA VAL A 588 12.31 -15.90 0.04
C VAL A 588 12.33 -14.40 -0.21
N SER A 589 11.31 -13.70 0.28
CA SER A 589 11.22 -12.25 0.25
C SER A 589 11.36 -11.65 1.64
N ALA A 590 11.79 -10.39 1.74
CA ALA A 590 11.85 -9.66 3.00
C ALA A 590 11.31 -8.24 2.86
N THR A 591 10.67 -7.71 3.91
CA THR A 591 9.88 -6.47 3.85
C THR A 591 10.38 -5.38 4.80
N PRO A 592 11.65 -4.94 4.69
CA PRO A 592 12.23 -3.98 5.63
C PRO A 592 11.51 -2.63 5.61
N GLU A 593 11.32 -2.07 6.80
CA GLU A 593 10.74 -0.76 7.03
C GLU A 593 11.76 0.38 6.82
N PRO A 594 11.36 1.50 6.20
CA PRO A 594 12.17 2.72 6.23
C PRO A 594 12.46 3.16 7.67
N GLY A 595 13.66 3.68 7.90
CA GLY A 595 14.10 4.12 9.22
C GLY A 595 14.86 3.00 9.94
N ALA A 596 14.23 2.33 10.90
CA ALA A 596 14.88 1.34 11.78
C ALA A 596 15.57 0.19 11.02
N GLU A 597 15.06 -0.17 9.83
CA GLU A 597 15.62 -1.24 8.99
C GLU A 597 16.19 -0.72 7.67
N ALA A 598 16.42 0.59 7.54
CA ALA A 598 16.91 1.17 6.28
C ALA A 598 18.21 0.51 5.79
N ASP A 599 19.11 0.18 6.72
CA ASP A 599 20.38 -0.50 6.41
C ASP A 599 20.17 -1.97 5.98
N LYS A 600 19.06 -2.60 6.42
CA LYS A 600 18.71 -3.99 6.06
C LYS A 600 18.23 -4.11 4.61
N ILE A 601 17.73 -3.03 4.01
CA ILE A 601 17.34 -3.00 2.58
C ILE A 601 18.51 -3.46 1.71
N GLY A 602 19.69 -2.85 1.88
CA GLY A 602 20.90 -3.22 1.17
C GLY A 602 21.45 -4.57 1.62
N ALA A 603 21.60 -4.76 2.94
CA ALA A 603 22.20 -5.98 3.49
C ALA A 603 21.44 -7.26 3.06
N TRP A 604 20.12 -7.27 3.18
CA TRP A 604 19.32 -8.46 2.85
C TRP A 604 19.19 -8.69 1.35
N SER A 605 19.31 -7.65 0.52
CA SER A 605 19.24 -7.79 -0.94
C SER A 605 20.34 -8.67 -1.57
N HIS A 606 21.43 -8.94 -0.84
CA HIS A 606 22.42 -9.95 -1.24
C HIS A 606 21.91 -11.38 -1.08
N TYR A 607 21.15 -11.65 -0.03
CA TYR A 607 20.84 -13.01 0.42
C TYR A 607 19.48 -13.47 -0.06
N VAL A 608 18.43 -12.66 0.09
CA VAL A 608 17.07 -13.05 -0.30
C VAL A 608 16.86 -13.01 -1.82
N ASP A 609 15.73 -13.54 -2.30
CA ASP A 609 15.35 -13.46 -3.71
C ASP A 609 14.80 -12.08 -4.08
N VAL A 610 13.96 -11.53 -3.19
CA VAL A 610 13.23 -10.28 -3.40
C VAL A 610 13.24 -9.44 -2.13
N VAL A 611 13.62 -8.18 -2.22
CA VAL A 611 13.37 -7.21 -1.14
C VAL A 611 12.17 -6.34 -1.50
N ILE A 612 11.27 -6.11 -0.55
CA ILE A 612 10.04 -5.34 -0.73
C ILE A 612 10.00 -4.20 0.30
N PRO A 613 10.82 -3.14 0.16
CA PRO A 613 10.84 -2.05 1.12
C PRO A 613 9.51 -1.28 1.13
N GLN A 614 9.10 -0.83 2.32
CA GLN A 614 7.79 -0.19 2.52
C GLN A 614 7.82 1.31 2.18
N ALA A 615 7.41 1.71 0.98
CA ALA A 615 7.21 3.10 0.60
C ALA A 615 5.79 3.56 1.01
N TYR A 616 5.56 3.78 2.30
CA TYR A 616 4.23 4.13 2.84
C TYR A 616 4.05 5.63 2.98
N SER A 617 3.22 6.22 2.11
CA SER A 617 2.84 7.63 2.18
C SER A 617 1.49 7.91 1.55
N TYR A 618 0.75 8.91 2.05
CA TYR A 618 -0.46 9.43 1.38
C TYR A 618 -0.12 10.22 0.10
N SER A 619 1.13 10.65 -0.08
CA SER A 619 1.56 11.48 -1.20
C SER A 619 2.28 10.65 -2.27
N THR A 620 1.77 10.67 -3.51
CA THR A 620 2.42 10.03 -4.66
C THR A 620 3.85 10.52 -4.90
N SER A 621 4.14 11.80 -4.63
CA SER A 621 5.52 12.33 -4.75
C SER A 621 6.46 11.77 -3.68
N SER A 622 5.97 11.56 -2.46
CA SER A 622 6.73 10.92 -1.39
C SER A 622 6.96 9.44 -1.68
N ILE A 623 5.97 8.73 -2.24
CA ILE A 623 6.15 7.37 -2.76
C ILE A 623 7.32 7.34 -3.74
N LEU A 624 7.30 8.22 -4.76
CA LEU A 624 8.36 8.29 -5.76
C LEU A 624 9.74 8.54 -5.13
N GLN A 625 9.83 9.47 -4.17
CA GLN A 625 11.08 9.75 -3.47
C GLN A 625 11.60 8.52 -2.71
N SER A 626 10.74 7.84 -1.94
CA SER A 626 11.10 6.62 -1.22
C SER A 626 11.53 5.51 -2.18
N VAL A 627 10.81 5.33 -3.27
CA VAL A 627 11.12 4.36 -4.33
C VAL A 627 12.51 4.63 -4.93
N GLN A 628 12.83 5.88 -5.27
CA GLN A 628 14.17 6.22 -5.77
C GLN A 628 15.26 6.05 -4.71
N GLN A 629 14.96 6.33 -3.44
CA GLN A 629 15.89 6.07 -2.34
C GLN A 629 16.17 4.58 -2.18
N HIS A 630 15.13 3.75 -2.09
CA HIS A 630 15.27 2.29 -1.95
C HIS A 630 16.08 1.71 -3.11
N LYS A 631 15.83 2.17 -4.34
CA LYS A 631 16.59 1.78 -5.53
C LYS A 631 18.09 2.03 -5.40
N SER A 632 18.48 3.12 -4.74
CA SER A 632 19.89 3.47 -4.51
C SER A 632 20.58 2.67 -3.40
N GLN A 633 19.80 2.01 -2.53
CA GLN A 633 20.30 1.24 -1.39
C GLN A 633 20.45 -0.25 -1.69
N ILE A 634 19.84 -0.75 -2.76
CA ILE A 634 19.92 -2.17 -3.12
C ILE A 634 21.33 -2.53 -3.56
N GLU A 635 21.80 -3.66 -3.05
CA GLU A 635 23.09 -4.25 -3.35
C GLU A 635 22.92 -5.72 -3.80
N GLY A 636 23.67 -6.18 -4.80
CA GLY A 636 23.63 -7.59 -5.24
C GLY A 636 22.62 -7.89 -6.37
N GLY A 637 22.32 -9.18 -6.57
CA GLY A 637 21.62 -9.72 -7.76
C GLY A 637 20.16 -10.15 -7.55
N GLY A 638 19.56 -9.84 -6.39
CA GLY A 638 18.13 -10.07 -6.12
C GLY A 638 17.21 -9.07 -6.82
N LEU A 639 15.90 -9.33 -6.80
CA LEU A 639 14.89 -8.39 -7.29
C LEU A 639 14.47 -7.43 -6.17
N ILE A 640 13.93 -6.29 -6.56
CA ILE A 640 13.28 -5.33 -5.65
C ILE A 640 11.89 -5.02 -6.15
N TYR A 641 10.91 -5.10 -5.24
CA TYR A 641 9.54 -4.62 -5.43
C TYR A 641 9.26 -3.43 -4.51
N SER A 642 8.24 -2.66 -4.84
CA SER A 642 7.83 -1.51 -4.02
C SER A 642 6.59 -1.86 -3.19
N GLY A 643 6.71 -1.81 -1.86
CA GLY A 643 5.57 -1.92 -0.95
C GLY A 643 4.84 -0.58 -0.81
N ILE A 644 3.55 -0.53 -1.13
CA ILE A 644 2.70 0.68 -0.96
C ILE A 644 1.42 0.33 -0.20
N TYR A 645 0.70 1.31 0.34
CA TYR A 645 -0.49 1.02 1.18
C TYR A 645 -1.82 1.75 0.84
N PRO A 646 -2.11 2.11 -0.43
CA PRO A 646 -3.26 2.95 -0.75
C PRO A 646 -4.60 2.33 -0.35
N MET A 647 -4.73 1.00 -0.45
CA MET A 647 -5.94 0.29 -0.06
C MET A 647 -6.16 0.33 1.45
N TYR A 648 -5.11 0.07 2.26
CA TYR A 648 -5.21 0.04 3.71
C TYR A 648 -5.73 1.35 4.31
N VAL A 649 -5.35 2.49 3.72
CA VAL A 649 -5.78 3.82 4.17
C VAL A 649 -7.00 4.37 3.40
N HIS A 650 -7.72 3.50 2.67
CA HIS A 650 -8.93 3.83 1.91
C HIS A 650 -8.75 5.00 0.93
N MET A 651 -7.60 5.06 0.24
CA MET A 651 -7.41 6.03 -0.85
C MET A 651 -8.40 5.75 -1.97
N ASN A 652 -8.78 6.79 -2.70
CA ASN A 652 -9.68 6.60 -3.82
C ASN A 652 -9.01 5.81 -4.97
N ALA A 653 -9.82 5.30 -5.88
CA ALA A 653 -9.35 4.52 -7.03
C ALA A 653 -8.29 5.23 -7.90
N PHE A 654 -8.42 6.54 -8.11
CA PHE A 654 -7.46 7.31 -8.93
C PHE A 654 -6.11 7.46 -8.24
N ASP A 655 -6.11 7.73 -6.93
CA ASP A 655 -4.88 7.84 -6.15
C ASP A 655 -4.20 6.47 -5.99
N THR A 656 -4.99 5.40 -5.84
CA THR A 656 -4.47 4.03 -5.85
C THR A 656 -3.71 3.72 -7.13
N VAL A 657 -4.31 4.05 -8.30
CA VAL A 657 -3.62 3.89 -9.59
C VAL A 657 -2.37 4.77 -9.67
N SER A 658 -2.45 6.01 -9.18
CA SER A 658 -1.31 6.95 -9.18
C SER A 658 -0.13 6.43 -8.35
N GLN A 659 -0.39 5.85 -7.17
CA GLN A 659 0.65 5.24 -6.36
C GLN A 659 1.24 3.98 -7.00
N VAL A 660 0.42 3.14 -7.65
CA VAL A 660 0.94 1.99 -8.43
C VAL A 660 1.86 2.47 -9.55
N LEU A 661 1.52 3.55 -10.25
CA LEU A 661 2.39 4.12 -11.29
C LEU A 661 3.71 4.65 -10.69
N ALA A 662 3.68 5.31 -9.54
CA ALA A 662 4.89 5.79 -8.86
C ALA A 662 5.77 4.65 -8.30
N ALA A 663 5.14 3.58 -7.79
CA ALA A 663 5.82 2.40 -7.24
C ALA A 663 6.59 1.61 -8.31
N ARG A 664 6.10 1.63 -9.56
CA ARG A 664 6.67 0.93 -10.73
C ARG A 664 8.00 1.49 -11.23
N ASP A 665 8.48 2.61 -10.69
CA ASP A 665 9.79 3.18 -11.04
C ASP A 665 10.97 2.27 -10.61
N ILE A 666 10.72 1.36 -9.67
CA ILE A 666 11.57 0.21 -9.41
C ILE A 666 11.01 -1.00 -10.15
N ASP A 667 11.79 -1.48 -11.11
CA ASP A 667 11.31 -2.03 -12.37
C ASP A 667 10.73 -3.46 -12.32
N ASN A 668 10.55 -4.09 -11.16
CA ASN A 668 10.28 -5.53 -11.10
C ASN A 668 8.95 -5.93 -10.44
N GLY A 669 8.30 -5.03 -9.69
CA GLY A 669 7.01 -5.34 -9.06
C GLY A 669 6.47 -4.27 -8.11
N THR A 670 5.20 -4.40 -7.77
CA THR A 670 4.51 -3.58 -6.77
C THR A 670 3.68 -4.48 -5.86
N THR A 671 3.81 -4.30 -4.55
CA THR A 671 3.07 -5.04 -3.54
C THR A 671 2.21 -4.08 -2.72
N ILE A 672 0.91 -4.37 -2.59
CA ILE A 672 -0.05 -3.49 -1.91
C ILE A 672 -0.39 -4.02 -0.51
N PHE A 673 -0.20 -3.19 0.51
CA PHE A 673 -0.68 -3.39 1.87
C PHE A 673 -2.02 -2.66 2.07
N ALA A 674 -3.12 -3.30 2.41
CA ALA A 674 -3.40 -4.71 2.35
C ALA A 674 -4.78 -4.89 1.68
N PHE A 675 -5.08 -6.10 1.19
CA PHE A 675 -6.32 -6.33 0.43
C PHE A 675 -7.60 -6.21 1.27
N GLY A 676 -7.50 -6.30 2.60
CA GLY A 676 -8.67 -6.27 3.49
C GLY A 676 -9.55 -5.02 3.36
N GLN A 677 -8.95 -3.90 2.94
CA GLN A 677 -9.62 -2.62 2.70
C GLN A 677 -9.81 -2.31 1.21
N ALA A 678 -9.56 -3.28 0.32
CA ALA A 678 -9.71 -3.09 -1.11
C ALA A 678 -11.16 -2.72 -1.47
N SER A 679 -11.30 -1.78 -2.39
CA SER A 679 -12.58 -1.30 -2.89
C SER A 679 -12.86 -1.86 -4.30
N PRO A 680 -14.12 -2.15 -4.66
CA PRO A 680 -14.46 -2.53 -6.03
C PRO A 680 -14.00 -1.49 -7.06
N LEU A 681 -14.00 -0.20 -6.69
CA LEU A 681 -13.57 0.88 -7.56
C LEU A 681 -12.05 0.86 -7.83
N SER A 682 -11.23 0.65 -6.80
CA SER A 682 -9.77 0.51 -6.96
C SER A 682 -9.40 -0.74 -7.76
N VAL A 683 -10.05 -1.89 -7.48
CA VAL A 683 -9.88 -3.14 -8.25
C VAL A 683 -10.19 -2.93 -9.73
N LYS A 684 -11.32 -2.28 -10.03
CA LYS A 684 -11.73 -1.98 -11.41
C LYS A 684 -10.76 -1.00 -12.09
N ALA A 685 -10.32 0.05 -11.40
CA ALA A 685 -9.41 1.04 -11.95
C ALA A 685 -8.05 0.43 -12.31
N LEU A 686 -7.50 -0.44 -11.45
CA LEU A 686 -6.28 -1.19 -11.74
C LEU A 686 -6.43 -2.05 -12.99
N LYS A 687 -7.53 -2.82 -13.06
CA LYS A 687 -7.81 -3.70 -14.20
C LYS A 687 -8.08 -2.95 -15.51
N GLN A 688 -8.66 -1.75 -15.46
CA GLN A 688 -8.90 -0.94 -16.65
C GLN A 688 -7.65 -0.19 -17.12
N GLY A 689 -6.76 0.15 -16.19
CA GLY A 689 -5.55 0.91 -16.45
C GLY A 689 -4.27 0.08 -16.44
N PRO A 690 -3.42 0.25 -15.41
CA PRO A 690 -2.06 -0.28 -15.42
C PRO A 690 -1.98 -1.81 -15.50
N TRP A 691 -3.02 -2.53 -15.05
CA TRP A 691 -3.07 -4.00 -15.00
C TRP A 691 -4.06 -4.61 -16.01
N ARG A 692 -4.37 -3.87 -17.08
CA ARG A 692 -5.23 -4.32 -18.19
C ARG A 692 -4.80 -5.66 -18.77
N LYS A 693 -3.53 -5.80 -19.16
CA LYS A 693 -2.95 -7.06 -19.58
C LYS A 693 -2.61 -7.91 -18.35
N THR A 694 -2.87 -9.22 -18.44
CA THR A 694 -2.34 -10.20 -17.48
C THR A 694 -0.81 -10.13 -17.51
N ALA A 695 -0.17 -10.21 -16.35
CA ALA A 695 1.29 -10.20 -16.24
C ALA A 695 1.82 -11.46 -15.56
N ILE A 696 3.00 -11.86 -16.00
CA ILE A 696 3.80 -12.93 -15.40
C ILE A 696 4.66 -12.32 -14.29
N SER A 697 4.66 -12.95 -13.12
CA SER A 697 5.54 -12.55 -12.02
C SER A 697 7.00 -12.69 -12.42
N THR A 698 7.77 -11.64 -12.18
CA THR A 698 9.21 -11.58 -12.47
C THR A 698 10.04 -12.42 -11.50
N GLY A 699 9.55 -12.68 -10.28
CA GLY A 699 10.23 -13.50 -9.28
C GLY A 699 9.84 -14.98 -9.39
N VAL A 700 8.54 -15.26 -9.54
CA VAL A 700 8.00 -16.64 -9.55
C VAL A 700 8.29 -17.34 -10.87
N HIS A 701 8.13 -16.63 -11.99
CA HIS A 701 8.26 -17.19 -13.33
C HIS A 701 9.18 -16.32 -14.23
N PRO A 702 10.46 -16.13 -13.86
CA PRO A 702 11.32 -15.16 -14.52
C PRO A 702 11.60 -15.47 -16.00
N LEU A 703 11.77 -16.76 -16.37
CA LEU A 703 12.02 -17.13 -17.77
C LEU A 703 10.79 -16.89 -18.65
N ASP A 704 9.60 -17.17 -18.12
CA ASP A 704 8.33 -16.88 -18.80
C ASP A 704 8.08 -15.36 -18.90
N ALA A 705 8.49 -14.60 -17.88
CA ALA A 705 8.44 -13.14 -17.91
C ALA A 705 9.33 -12.57 -19.02
N VAL A 706 10.55 -13.07 -19.20
CA VAL A 706 11.44 -12.68 -20.32
C VAL A 706 10.79 -13.02 -21.66
N SER A 707 10.21 -14.22 -21.79
CA SER A 707 9.50 -14.60 -23.01
C SER A 707 8.29 -13.70 -23.29
N ALA A 708 7.49 -13.37 -22.26
CA ALA A 708 6.35 -12.47 -22.39
C ALA A 708 6.78 -11.07 -22.86
N MET A 709 7.91 -10.57 -22.37
CA MET A 709 8.47 -9.28 -22.81
C MET A 709 8.84 -9.29 -24.29
N LEU A 710 9.53 -10.33 -24.77
CA LEU A 710 9.89 -10.47 -26.18
C LEU A 710 8.65 -10.53 -27.09
N HIS A 711 7.62 -11.25 -26.67
CA HIS A 711 6.33 -11.26 -27.37
C HIS A 711 5.67 -9.87 -27.38
N SER A 712 5.64 -9.19 -26.23
CA SER A 712 5.05 -7.84 -26.16
C SER A 712 5.80 -6.83 -27.02
N MET A 713 7.13 -6.93 -27.14
CA MET A 713 7.88 -6.08 -28.07
C MET A 713 7.42 -6.33 -29.52
N LYS A 714 7.27 -7.59 -29.92
CA LYS A 714 6.76 -7.94 -31.26
C LYS A 714 5.34 -7.45 -31.51
N ASP A 715 4.46 -7.55 -30.52
CA ASP A 715 3.10 -7.02 -30.58
C ASP A 715 3.14 -5.50 -30.79
N ASP A 716 3.95 -4.78 -30.02
CA ASP A 716 4.10 -3.33 -30.16
C ASP A 716 4.64 -2.93 -31.55
N PHE A 717 5.53 -3.73 -32.14
CA PHE A 717 5.97 -3.53 -33.54
C PHE A 717 4.81 -3.60 -34.52
N ASN A 718 4.00 -4.66 -34.42
CA ASN A 718 2.94 -4.95 -35.39
C ASN A 718 1.71 -4.04 -35.20
N GLU A 719 1.36 -3.72 -33.95
CA GLU A 719 0.15 -2.99 -33.60
C GLU A 719 0.36 -1.48 -33.51
N VAL A 720 1.59 -1.04 -33.20
CA VAL A 720 1.88 0.37 -32.89
C VAL A 720 2.98 0.95 -33.76
N TYR A 721 4.19 0.41 -33.71
CA TYR A 721 5.35 1.06 -34.31
C TYR A 721 5.29 1.08 -35.84
N ILE A 722 4.95 -0.03 -36.48
CA ILE A 722 4.79 -0.08 -37.95
C ILE A 722 3.58 0.75 -38.40
N PRO A 723 2.35 0.56 -37.86
CA PRO A 723 1.18 1.32 -38.32
C PRO A 723 1.30 2.83 -38.11
N ARG A 724 2.07 3.27 -37.10
CA ARG A 724 2.28 4.69 -36.81
C ARG A 724 3.58 5.25 -37.41
N ASN A 725 4.22 4.53 -38.33
CA ASN A 725 5.44 4.94 -39.05
C ASN A 725 6.62 5.31 -38.13
N ALA A 726 6.79 4.59 -37.01
CA ALA A 726 7.91 4.81 -36.10
C ALA A 726 9.26 4.32 -36.65
N LEU A 727 9.24 3.61 -37.80
CA LEU A 727 10.42 3.09 -38.47
C LEU A 727 10.44 3.53 -39.93
N ARG A 728 11.63 3.79 -40.47
CA ARG A 728 11.83 4.10 -41.89
C ARG A 728 12.28 2.84 -42.63
N GLY A 729 11.38 2.28 -43.44
CA GLY A 729 11.67 1.15 -44.33
C GLY A 729 11.36 -0.24 -43.75
N ASN A 730 10.91 -1.14 -44.62
CA ASN A 730 10.44 -2.48 -44.24
C ASN A 730 11.56 -3.44 -43.78
N GLU A 731 12.82 -3.13 -44.03
CA GLU A 731 13.94 -4.03 -43.70
C GLU A 731 14.37 -3.92 -42.24
N THR A 732 14.28 -2.72 -41.63
CA THR A 732 14.59 -2.50 -40.22
C THR A 732 13.65 -3.29 -39.31
N SER A 733 12.33 -3.20 -39.54
CA SER A 733 11.34 -3.95 -38.76
C SER A 733 11.52 -5.46 -38.92
N LYS A 734 11.75 -5.96 -40.14
CA LYS A 734 12.06 -7.38 -40.38
C LYS A 734 13.35 -7.85 -39.72
N SER A 735 14.37 -6.99 -39.62
CA SER A 735 15.62 -7.34 -38.93
C SER A 735 15.38 -7.53 -37.45
N LEU A 736 14.78 -6.53 -36.79
CA LEU A 736 14.53 -6.55 -35.36
C LEU A 736 13.54 -7.65 -34.95
N LEU A 737 12.46 -7.85 -35.72
CA LEU A 737 11.52 -8.95 -35.46
C LEU A 737 12.21 -10.32 -35.55
N ARG A 738 13.06 -10.55 -36.56
CA ARG A 738 13.86 -11.80 -36.66
C ARG A 738 14.82 -11.96 -35.49
N LYS A 739 15.40 -10.85 -34.98
CA LYS A 739 16.28 -10.88 -33.81
C LYS A 739 15.50 -11.31 -32.56
N PHE A 740 14.29 -10.80 -32.35
CA PHE A 740 13.45 -11.22 -31.23
C PHE A 740 13.01 -12.69 -31.36
N ASP A 741 12.70 -13.16 -32.57
CA ASP A 741 12.39 -14.58 -32.82
C ASP A 741 13.58 -15.49 -32.51
N ASP A 742 14.79 -15.09 -32.88
CA ASP A 742 16.03 -15.81 -32.60
C ASP A 742 16.35 -15.85 -31.09
N ILE A 743 16.16 -14.74 -30.37
CA ILE A 743 16.29 -14.71 -28.90
C ILE A 743 15.26 -15.64 -28.26
N GLN A 744 14.00 -15.56 -28.68
CA GLN A 744 12.92 -16.41 -28.17
C GLN A 744 13.20 -17.90 -28.41
N TYR A 745 13.70 -18.24 -29.59
CA TYR A 745 14.09 -19.61 -29.93
C TYR A 745 15.21 -20.14 -29.02
N GLU A 746 16.29 -19.37 -28.82
CA GLU A 746 17.36 -19.80 -27.92
C GLU A 746 16.91 -19.86 -26.46
N LEU A 747 16.01 -18.97 -26.02
CA LEU A 747 15.43 -19.02 -24.68
C LEU A 747 14.62 -20.31 -24.48
N THR A 748 13.72 -20.64 -25.42
CA THR A 748 12.93 -21.89 -25.36
C THR A 748 13.85 -23.11 -25.33
N LYS A 749 14.87 -23.14 -26.20
CA LYS A 749 15.85 -24.22 -26.22
C LYS A 749 16.67 -24.32 -24.92
N ALA A 750 16.97 -23.21 -24.26
CA ALA A 750 17.63 -23.21 -22.96
C ALA A 750 16.72 -23.77 -21.86
N ILE A 751 15.44 -23.38 -21.86
CA ILE A 751 14.41 -23.89 -20.94
C ILE A 751 14.24 -25.41 -21.11
N ASP A 752 14.05 -25.89 -22.34
CA ASP A 752 13.83 -27.32 -22.63
C ASP A 752 15.00 -28.19 -22.15
N LYS A 753 16.23 -27.66 -22.28
CA LYS A 753 17.43 -28.35 -21.80
C LYS A 753 17.49 -28.40 -20.27
N GLU A 754 17.17 -27.32 -19.58
CA GLU A 754 17.11 -27.33 -18.11
C GLU A 754 16.05 -28.29 -17.61
N ALA A 755 14.87 -28.32 -18.23
CA ALA A 755 13.80 -29.28 -17.89
C ALA A 755 14.27 -30.74 -18.08
N ALA A 756 14.90 -31.07 -19.22
CA ALA A 756 15.45 -32.40 -19.45
C ALA A 756 16.55 -32.79 -18.45
N HIS A 757 17.34 -31.82 -17.96
CA HIS A 757 18.32 -32.06 -16.89
C HIS A 757 17.65 -32.33 -15.53
N GLN A 758 16.54 -31.67 -15.20
CA GLN A 758 15.79 -31.94 -13.98
C GLN A 758 15.16 -33.35 -14.00
N GLU A 759 14.66 -33.81 -15.15
CA GLU A 759 14.09 -35.17 -15.27
C GLU A 759 15.14 -36.29 -15.20
N THR A 760 16.35 -36.06 -15.73
CA THR A 760 17.42 -37.07 -15.79
C THR A 760 18.25 -37.20 -14.52
N SER A 761 18.27 -36.17 -13.67
CA SER A 761 19.06 -36.13 -12.43
C SER A 761 18.39 -36.82 -11.22
N GLY A 762 17.22 -37.43 -11.40
CA GLY A 762 16.51 -38.24 -10.41
C GLY A 762 17.21 -39.55 -9.97
N GLY A 763 18.54 -39.66 -10.06
CA GLY A 763 19.27 -40.84 -9.56
C GLY A 763 20.79 -40.89 -9.68
N VAL A 764 21.49 -40.17 -10.57
CA VAL A 764 22.96 -40.23 -10.67
C VAL A 764 23.59 -38.93 -11.18
N ALA A 765 24.61 -38.46 -10.44
CA ALA A 765 25.64 -37.46 -10.75
C ALA A 765 25.20 -36.12 -11.40
N ALA A 766 25.25 -35.06 -10.60
CA ALA A 766 25.17 -33.67 -11.04
C ALA A 766 26.18 -33.38 -12.18
N SER A 767 25.67 -32.95 -13.33
CA SER A 767 26.49 -32.22 -14.32
C SER A 767 27.09 -30.98 -13.65
N GLN A 768 28.28 -30.54 -14.09
CA GLN A 768 28.89 -29.36 -13.49
C GLN A 768 27.99 -28.12 -13.65
N PRO A 769 27.82 -27.27 -12.62
CA PRO A 769 26.96 -26.08 -12.66
C PRO A 769 27.22 -25.14 -13.86
N ASN A 770 28.44 -25.18 -14.41
CA ASN A 770 28.87 -24.37 -15.54
C ASN A 770 28.27 -24.81 -16.91
N GLU A 771 27.80 -26.04 -17.08
CA GLU A 771 27.17 -26.45 -18.36
C GLU A 771 25.71 -25.98 -18.47
N LYS A 772 24.98 -25.96 -17.35
CA LYS A 772 23.57 -25.50 -17.30
C LYS A 772 23.41 -24.04 -17.73
N LEU A 773 24.33 -23.18 -17.30
CA LEU A 773 24.24 -21.74 -17.51
C LEU A 773 24.67 -21.29 -18.91
N GLN A 774 25.47 -22.08 -19.63
CA GLN A 774 26.00 -21.71 -20.95
C GLN A 774 24.91 -21.35 -21.97
N HIS A 775 23.77 -22.01 -21.91
CA HIS A 775 22.65 -21.72 -22.81
C HIS A 775 21.99 -20.38 -22.49
N PHE A 776 21.86 -20.03 -21.20
CA PHE A 776 21.31 -18.74 -20.78
C PHE A 776 22.32 -17.59 -20.96
N ASP A 777 23.62 -17.84 -20.83
CA ASP A 777 24.67 -16.87 -21.21
C ASP A 777 24.55 -16.47 -22.68
N HIS A 778 24.24 -17.44 -23.56
CA HIS A 778 24.02 -17.18 -24.98
C HIS A 778 22.79 -16.30 -25.23
N VAL A 779 21.69 -16.54 -24.52
CA VAL A 779 20.48 -15.69 -24.58
C VAL A 779 20.82 -14.26 -24.13
N SER A 780 21.55 -14.11 -23.01
CA SER A 780 22.00 -12.81 -22.52
C SER A 780 22.87 -12.05 -23.52
N LEU A 781 23.77 -12.76 -24.24
CA LEU A 781 24.55 -12.17 -25.33
C LEU A 781 23.66 -11.65 -26.46
N LYS A 782 22.65 -12.43 -26.89
CA LYS A 782 21.74 -12.02 -27.96
C LYS A 782 20.86 -10.82 -27.58
N LEU A 783 20.44 -10.72 -26.32
CA LEU A 783 19.76 -9.52 -25.79
C LEU A 783 20.65 -8.28 -25.93
N ASN A 784 21.92 -8.36 -25.53
CA ASN A 784 22.89 -7.26 -25.68
C ASN A 784 23.12 -6.88 -27.14
N GLU A 785 23.21 -7.86 -28.04
CA GLU A 785 23.36 -7.61 -29.47
C GLU A 785 22.13 -6.88 -30.06
N ALA A 786 20.91 -7.26 -29.64
CA ALA A 786 19.70 -6.58 -30.05
C ALA A 786 19.69 -5.12 -29.60
N SER A 787 20.07 -4.83 -28.35
CA SER A 787 20.19 -3.45 -27.85
C SER A 787 21.17 -2.61 -28.67
N LYS A 788 22.33 -3.18 -29.04
CA LYS A 788 23.31 -2.50 -29.91
C LYS A 788 22.76 -2.25 -31.31
N GLU A 789 22.03 -3.20 -31.89
CA GLU A 789 21.43 -3.06 -33.21
C GLU A 789 20.35 -1.98 -33.23
N ILE A 790 19.53 -1.89 -32.17
CA ILE A 790 18.54 -0.81 -31.99
C ILE A 790 19.23 0.56 -31.98
N GLN A 791 20.33 0.70 -31.24
CA GLN A 791 21.10 1.95 -31.22
C GLN A 791 21.67 2.31 -32.60
N LEU A 792 22.14 1.32 -33.36
CA LEU A 792 22.60 1.54 -34.73
C LEU A 792 21.47 2.06 -35.65
N TYR A 793 20.25 1.54 -35.52
CA TYR A 793 19.11 2.04 -36.29
C TYR A 793 18.66 3.44 -35.85
N LEU A 794 18.78 3.76 -34.56
CA LEU A 794 18.58 5.11 -34.06
C LEU A 794 19.58 6.09 -34.68
N GLU A 795 20.87 5.75 -34.68
CA GLU A 795 21.94 6.58 -35.26
C GLU A 795 21.77 6.80 -36.77
N LYS A 796 21.23 5.81 -37.49
CA LYS A 796 20.89 5.92 -38.92
C LYS A 796 19.63 6.75 -39.19
N GLY A 797 18.83 7.04 -38.17
CA GLY A 797 17.53 7.69 -38.31
C GLY A 797 16.43 6.78 -38.86
N ASP A 798 16.63 5.45 -38.75
CA ASP A 798 15.68 4.44 -39.21
C ASP A 798 14.61 4.10 -38.16
N LEU A 799 14.79 4.57 -36.92
CA LEU A 799 13.92 4.32 -35.78
C LEU A 799 13.72 5.61 -34.96
N GLU A 800 12.48 5.89 -34.58
CA GLU A 800 12.15 7.01 -33.70
C GLU A 800 12.83 6.89 -32.33
N GLN A 801 13.38 7.99 -31.82
CA GLN A 801 14.18 8.01 -30.58
C GLN A 801 13.44 7.43 -29.38
N VAL A 802 12.16 7.80 -29.20
CA VAL A 802 11.34 7.32 -28.09
C VAL A 802 11.08 5.81 -28.17
N VAL A 803 11.01 5.24 -29.37
CA VAL A 803 10.83 3.79 -29.57
C VAL A 803 12.14 3.06 -29.31
N ALA A 804 13.26 3.59 -29.81
CA ALA A 804 14.59 3.02 -29.57
C ALA A 804 14.91 2.94 -28.07
N HIS A 805 14.71 4.03 -27.33
CA HIS A 805 14.94 4.07 -25.88
C HIS A 805 14.10 3.03 -25.14
N ARG A 806 12.79 2.95 -25.42
CA ARG A 806 11.91 1.97 -24.77
C ARG A 806 12.33 0.53 -25.04
N LEU A 807 12.66 0.20 -26.28
CA LEU A 807 13.07 -1.16 -26.63
C LEU A 807 14.37 -1.55 -25.90
N VAL A 808 15.32 -0.62 -25.78
CA VAL A 808 16.55 -0.84 -25.01
C VAL A 808 16.25 -1.05 -23.53
N GLU A 809 15.41 -0.20 -22.92
CA GLU A 809 14.99 -0.36 -21.51
C GLU A 809 14.33 -1.74 -21.27
N GLN A 810 13.42 -2.16 -22.16
CA GLN A 810 12.76 -3.46 -22.05
C GLN A 810 13.76 -4.63 -22.21
N LEU A 811 14.75 -4.52 -23.09
CA LEU A 811 15.79 -5.55 -23.24
C LEU A 811 16.74 -5.63 -22.04
N GLU A 812 17.10 -4.47 -21.46
CA GLU A 812 17.89 -4.41 -20.23
C GLU A 812 17.13 -5.02 -19.04
N GLN A 813 15.84 -4.75 -18.93
CA GLN A 813 14.98 -5.35 -17.92
C GLN A 813 14.87 -6.86 -18.11
N ALA A 814 14.66 -7.34 -19.36
CA ALA A 814 14.64 -8.77 -19.67
C ALA A 814 15.97 -9.45 -19.29
N GLN A 815 17.10 -8.79 -19.52
CA GLN A 815 18.42 -9.30 -19.11
C GLN A 815 18.58 -9.37 -17.60
N LYS A 816 18.10 -8.37 -16.84
CA LYS A 816 18.13 -8.40 -15.37
C LYS A 816 17.32 -9.56 -14.82
N ILE A 817 16.12 -9.79 -15.35
CA ILE A 817 15.26 -10.91 -14.94
C ILE A 817 15.92 -12.26 -15.30
N LEU A 818 16.54 -12.37 -16.48
CA LEU A 818 17.28 -13.57 -16.88
C LEU A 818 18.46 -13.83 -15.92
N MET A 819 19.21 -12.80 -15.55
CA MET A 819 20.33 -12.92 -14.61
C MET A 819 19.85 -13.36 -13.22
N TYR A 820 18.72 -12.82 -12.76
CA TYR A 820 18.07 -13.29 -11.54
C TYR A 820 17.71 -14.78 -11.63
N ALA A 821 17.06 -15.22 -12.71
CA ALA A 821 16.73 -16.63 -12.91
C ALA A 821 17.97 -17.53 -12.84
N MET A 822 19.02 -17.15 -13.57
CA MET A 822 20.29 -17.88 -13.60
C MET A 822 20.93 -18.00 -12.22
N THR A 823 20.92 -16.93 -11.43
CA THR A 823 21.67 -16.86 -10.16
C THR A 823 20.90 -17.37 -8.95
N LYS A 824 19.58 -17.23 -8.93
CA LYS A 824 18.73 -17.48 -7.74
C LYS A 824 17.74 -18.64 -7.92
N ARG A 825 17.46 -19.05 -9.17
CA ARG A 825 16.42 -20.06 -9.49
C ARG A 825 16.96 -21.32 -10.15
N ILE A 826 18.13 -21.26 -10.81
CA ILE A 826 18.70 -22.38 -11.58
C ILE A 826 19.97 -22.93 -10.93
N ARG A 827 20.90 -22.04 -10.54
CA ARG A 827 22.15 -22.39 -9.86
C ARG A 827 21.88 -23.01 -8.50
#